data_AF-A0A1H6EFB4-F1
#
_entry.id   AF-A0A1H6EFB4-F1
#
_cell.length_a   1.000
_cell.length_b   1.000
_cell.length_c   1.000
_cell.angle_alpha   90.00
_cell.angle_beta   90.00
_cell.angle_gamma   90.00
#
_symmetry.space_group_name_H-M   'P 1'
#
loop_
_entity.id
_entity.type
_entity.pdbx_description
1 polymer ?
#
loop_
_entity_poly.entity_id
_entity_poly.type
_entity_poly.pdbx_seq_one_letter_code
_entity_poly.pdbx_strand_id
1 'polypeptide(L)'
;MGRPQGVEPTALEQAIGRYAAEQGAVEDVYREFLIADLWALTGPEGTSSHPADFQMEGQEKAQIWVCTDRSAMPDLGGADFVSGTVRVNGYRLLPLLAERNVRIFTQGDQMDLMIIGSRAIEISAPEITDAMRAAAAQQPGSWLSVPDQMYRDAAREEVPEHAWIGAYWVDEDGTLTGRYRLNSDYRPSPTTLGFPRPESMLEGLLHMWAAGYVSDRSMLMTVARSEVALLAHEDGTPGTVNLGGKTAFLAGTSPKYLPESQAKVRADVAQLKSAFEEVDLVIDVGTRHQADIQGKALLRAFEAIAAEEAQPDQGAEAQENVVPEAPPQPPAPPLDPRERFIGSMLAGAVGDALGYAIEFHDIDMIRRNHGDAGLTAPVLRDGVAQISDDTQMMLFTLEGLIRAHVARRIKPVDNDPVPEVQHAYQRWFHTQNQPWSQAGGPYAQRIPQPDGWLITNPQLFAARAPGSTCMSALAQFAQTHQHASPQHRINDSKGCGGVMRAAPVAVWSHDPAEVFYAAVGTAALTHSHPSGYLSAGVLAVIVHQLIRDVQLEEAVRIARELLLRWRGHEEQLAVLDRAVELAQQGPVAPEVIKDTLGQGWVGEEALAIGLYAALATDNLRDALLLAVNHSGDSDSTGIVCGNIAGALHGARAVPPEWLGSLELREVIETLAGDALAEFSPGPPTDPAWTRRYPAW
;
A
#
# COMPACT_ATOMS: atom_id res chain seq x y z
N MET A 1 18.21 -14.66 -43.43
CA MET A 1 18.09 -15.68 -44.50
C MET A 1 16.70 -15.57 -45.09
N GLY A 2 16.52 -15.72 -46.41
CA GLY A 2 15.20 -15.56 -47.06
C GLY A 2 14.30 -16.78 -46.87
N ARG A 3 12.99 -16.55 -46.68
CA ARG A 3 11.98 -17.62 -46.55
C ARG A 3 11.66 -18.30 -47.89
N PRO A 4 11.23 -19.57 -47.90
CA PRO A 4 10.62 -20.20 -49.08
C PRO A 4 9.33 -19.48 -49.49
N GLN A 5 9.05 -19.38 -50.79
CA GLN A 5 7.82 -18.79 -51.30
C GLN A 5 6.62 -19.73 -51.08
N GLY A 6 5.51 -19.20 -50.55
CA GLY A 6 4.23 -19.89 -50.45
C GLY A 6 3.59 -19.99 -49.06
N VAL A 7 4.26 -19.50 -48.00
CA VAL A 7 3.71 -19.45 -46.63
C VAL A 7 3.37 -18.00 -46.27
N GLU A 8 2.12 -17.71 -45.92
CA GLU A 8 1.74 -16.39 -45.41
C GLU A 8 2.35 -16.13 -44.03
N PRO A 9 2.75 -14.88 -43.72
CA PRO A 9 3.30 -14.55 -42.41
C PRO A 9 2.23 -14.67 -41.33
N THR A 10 2.61 -15.23 -40.18
CA THR A 10 1.70 -15.36 -39.03
C THR A 10 1.28 -13.99 -38.48
N ALA A 11 0.18 -13.91 -37.72
CA ALA A 11 -0.27 -12.66 -37.12
C ALA A 11 0.82 -11.99 -36.26
N LEU A 12 1.64 -12.79 -35.56
CA LEU A 12 2.81 -12.33 -34.81
C LEU A 12 3.90 -11.74 -35.72
N GLU A 13 4.17 -12.35 -36.87
CA GLU A 13 5.15 -11.84 -37.84
C GLU A 13 4.68 -10.58 -38.57
N GLN A 14 3.36 -10.46 -38.80
CA GLN A 14 2.75 -9.22 -39.29
C GLN A 14 2.81 -8.11 -38.24
N ALA A 15 2.64 -8.43 -36.95
CA ALA A 15 2.83 -7.49 -35.85
C ALA A 15 4.30 -7.05 -35.70
N ILE A 16 5.25 -7.98 -35.75
CA ILE A 16 6.71 -7.68 -35.76
C ILE A 16 7.09 -6.85 -37.01
N GLY A 17 6.46 -7.11 -38.15
CA GLY A 17 6.65 -6.33 -39.37
C GLY A 17 6.16 -4.88 -39.25
N ARG A 18 5.07 -4.63 -38.52
CA ARG A 18 4.59 -3.27 -38.19
C ARG A 18 5.51 -2.59 -37.18
N TYR A 19 5.89 -3.30 -36.12
CA TYR A 19 6.84 -2.83 -35.09
C TYR A 19 8.17 -2.34 -35.69
N ALA A 20 8.72 -3.07 -36.67
CA ALA A 20 9.95 -2.70 -37.37
C ALA A 20 9.85 -1.42 -38.23
N ALA A 21 8.65 -0.94 -38.52
CA ALA A 21 8.41 0.28 -39.30
C ALA A 21 8.19 1.54 -38.46
N GLU A 22 7.77 1.40 -37.19
CA GLU A 22 7.26 2.51 -36.37
C GLU A 22 8.10 2.84 -35.11
N GLN A 23 9.13 2.04 -34.78
CA GLN A 23 10.04 2.26 -33.64
C GLN A 23 9.35 2.49 -32.28
N GLY A 24 8.31 1.68 -31.98
CA GLY A 24 7.69 1.60 -30.66
C GLY A 24 8.49 0.79 -29.63
N ALA A 25 8.03 0.77 -28.37
CA ALA A 25 8.62 -0.05 -27.31
C ALA A 25 8.05 -1.49 -27.32
N VAL A 26 8.88 -2.47 -26.92
CA VAL A 26 8.50 -3.90 -26.85
C VAL A 26 7.28 -4.13 -25.94
N GLU A 27 7.06 -3.26 -24.96
CA GLU A 27 5.96 -3.36 -23.99
C GLU A 27 4.57 -3.09 -24.56
N ASP A 28 4.42 -2.38 -25.69
CA ASP A 28 3.09 -2.15 -26.26
C ASP A 28 2.51 -3.44 -26.88
N VAL A 29 3.38 -4.36 -27.34
CA VAL A 29 3.01 -5.73 -27.73
C VAL A 29 2.56 -6.56 -26.52
N TYR A 30 3.07 -6.26 -25.32
CA TYR A 30 2.63 -6.88 -24.07
C TYR A 30 1.39 -6.21 -23.44
N ARG A 31 1.13 -4.93 -23.74
CA ARG A 31 -0.04 -4.20 -23.22
C ARG A 31 -1.35 -4.59 -23.90
N GLU A 32 -1.34 -4.83 -25.21
CA GLU A 32 -2.48 -5.47 -25.90
C GLU A 32 -2.76 -6.88 -25.32
N PHE A 33 -1.75 -7.54 -24.74
CA PHE A 33 -1.83 -8.89 -24.17
C PHE A 33 -2.26 -8.93 -22.68
N LEU A 34 -2.42 -7.78 -22.01
CA LEU A 34 -2.76 -7.68 -20.57
C LEU A 34 -3.96 -6.77 -20.28
N ILE A 35 -4.41 -5.97 -21.24
CA ILE A 35 -5.68 -5.22 -21.17
C ILE A 35 -6.80 -5.94 -21.97
N ALA A 36 -6.45 -6.92 -22.79
CA ALA A 36 -7.39 -7.87 -23.39
C ALA A 36 -7.08 -9.32 -22.94
N ASP A 37 -8.15 -10.08 -22.81
CA ASP A 37 -8.24 -11.55 -22.79
C ASP A 37 -7.56 -12.34 -21.66
N LEU A 38 -8.42 -12.99 -20.86
CA LEU A 38 -8.14 -14.25 -20.17
C LEU A 38 -8.78 -15.45 -20.92
N TRP A 39 -8.50 -15.53 -22.24
CA TRP A 39 -8.30 -16.76 -23.07
C TRP A 39 -9.53 -17.72 -23.25
N ALA A 40 -9.53 -18.83 -24.04
CA ALA A 40 -8.91 -19.16 -25.34
C ALA A 40 -9.72 -20.25 -26.14
N LEU A 41 -9.27 -21.52 -26.24
CA LEU A 41 -9.68 -22.48 -27.30
C LEU A 41 -9.77 -23.97 -26.88
N THR A 42 -10.55 -24.78 -27.64
CA THR A 42 -10.37 -26.24 -27.83
C THR A 42 -10.62 -26.63 -29.30
N GLY A 43 -10.04 -27.76 -29.76
CA GLY A 43 -9.71 -28.03 -31.18
C GLY A 43 -10.74 -28.70 -32.12
N PRO A 44 -10.31 -29.32 -33.24
CA PRO A 44 -10.93 -29.01 -34.54
C PRO A 44 -12.04 -29.95 -35.08
N GLU A 45 -12.29 -31.13 -34.49
CA GLU A 45 -13.11 -32.17 -35.12
C GLU A 45 -14.37 -32.52 -34.30
N GLY A 46 -15.47 -31.83 -34.59
CA GLY A 46 -16.71 -31.86 -33.81
C GLY A 46 -17.63 -33.06 -34.07
N THR A 47 -17.24 -34.29 -33.72
CA THR A 47 -18.15 -35.46 -33.70
C THR A 47 -17.95 -36.39 -32.50
N SER A 48 -18.21 -35.91 -31.28
CA SER A 48 -18.50 -36.74 -30.10
C SER A 48 -19.28 -35.92 -29.06
N SER A 49 -20.19 -36.55 -28.29
CA SER A 49 -20.94 -35.89 -27.20
C SER A 49 -20.15 -35.77 -25.88
N HIS A 50 -18.82 -35.74 -25.98
CA HIS A 50 -17.88 -35.55 -24.88
C HIS A 50 -16.78 -34.58 -25.33
N PRO A 51 -16.31 -33.65 -24.47
CA PRO A 51 -15.13 -32.83 -24.75
C PRO A 51 -13.88 -33.71 -24.97
N ALA A 52 -12.94 -33.22 -25.78
CA ALA A 52 -11.70 -33.93 -26.07
C ALA A 52 -10.63 -33.64 -25.01
N ASP A 53 -9.91 -34.68 -24.60
CA ASP A 53 -8.70 -34.56 -23.78
C ASP A 53 -7.62 -33.77 -24.54
N PHE A 54 -6.98 -32.82 -23.85
CA PHE A 54 -5.78 -32.13 -24.33
C PHE A 54 -4.61 -32.40 -23.38
N GLN A 55 -3.77 -33.38 -23.71
CA GLN A 55 -2.41 -33.45 -23.16
C GLN A 55 -1.48 -32.52 -23.95
N MET A 56 -0.80 -31.61 -23.27
CA MET A 56 0.47 -31.09 -23.78
C MET A 56 1.53 -32.19 -23.60
N GLU A 57 2.43 -32.36 -24.57
CA GLU A 57 3.54 -33.31 -24.42
C GLU A 57 4.34 -32.99 -23.14
N GLY A 58 4.25 -33.88 -22.15
CA GLY A 58 4.91 -33.74 -20.85
C GLY A 58 4.07 -33.23 -19.68
N GLN A 59 2.75 -32.97 -19.82
CA GLN A 59 1.89 -32.58 -18.67
C GLN A 59 0.53 -33.33 -18.59
N GLU A 60 0.06 -33.54 -17.36
CA GLU A 60 -1.00 -34.52 -17.01
C GLU A 60 -2.41 -33.95 -16.68
N LYS A 61 -2.68 -32.63 -16.81
CA LYS A 61 -3.96 -32.02 -16.33
C LYS A 61 -4.60 -30.98 -17.28
N ALA A 62 -5.93 -30.86 -17.24
CA ALA A 62 -6.78 -30.01 -18.11
C ALA A 62 -7.30 -28.71 -17.44
N GLN A 63 -7.99 -27.81 -18.19
CA GLN A 63 -8.34 -26.42 -17.79
C GLN A 63 -9.76 -25.93 -18.26
N ILE A 64 -10.22 -24.74 -17.81
CA ILE A 64 -11.62 -24.22 -17.86
C ILE A 64 -11.73 -22.76 -18.40
N TRP A 65 -12.90 -22.33 -18.95
CA TRP A 65 -13.17 -21.01 -19.57
C TRP A 65 -14.38 -20.19 -19.04
N VAL A 66 -14.38 -18.86 -19.28
CA VAL A 66 -15.31 -17.83 -18.74
C VAL A 66 -15.49 -16.63 -19.71
N CYS A 67 -16.69 -16.06 -19.88
CA CYS A 67 -16.95 -14.84 -20.70
C CYS A 67 -17.90 -13.81 -20.02
N THR A 68 -17.85 -12.53 -20.47
CA THR A 68 -18.51 -11.37 -19.81
C THR A 68 -19.41 -10.45 -20.67
N ASP A 69 -19.52 -10.65 -22.00
CA ASP A 69 -20.45 -9.88 -22.86
C ASP A 69 -21.19 -10.77 -23.87
N ARG A 70 -22.40 -10.36 -24.24
CA ARG A 70 -23.29 -11.01 -25.21
C ARG A 70 -23.06 -10.55 -26.66
N SER A 71 -22.50 -9.35 -26.89
CA SER A 71 -22.28 -8.81 -28.24
C SER A 71 -20.99 -9.32 -28.89
N ALA A 72 -20.02 -9.78 -28.09
CA ALA A 72 -18.82 -10.48 -28.54
C ALA A 72 -19.03 -11.97 -28.94
N MET A 73 -20.28 -12.47 -28.94
CA MET A 73 -20.57 -13.87 -29.28
C MET A 73 -20.72 -14.09 -30.80
N PRO A 74 -20.09 -15.11 -31.40
CA PRO A 74 -20.41 -15.53 -32.76
C PRO A 74 -21.79 -16.22 -32.80
N ASP A 75 -22.58 -15.97 -33.85
CA ASP A 75 -23.87 -16.64 -34.04
C ASP A 75 -23.65 -18.09 -34.53
N LEU A 76 -23.67 -19.03 -33.59
CA LEU A 76 -23.40 -20.45 -33.80
C LEU A 76 -24.67 -21.31 -33.79
N GLY A 77 -25.70 -20.89 -34.53
CA GLY A 77 -26.69 -21.81 -35.09
C GLY A 77 -27.62 -22.51 -34.09
N GLY A 78 -28.01 -21.84 -33.00
CA GLY A 78 -29.19 -22.23 -32.20
C GLY A 78 -28.95 -23.16 -31.00
N ALA A 79 -27.80 -23.05 -30.32
CA ALA A 79 -27.58 -23.69 -29.01
C ALA A 79 -28.04 -22.81 -27.84
N ASP A 80 -28.88 -23.35 -26.95
CA ASP A 80 -29.36 -22.67 -25.73
C ASP A 80 -28.45 -22.94 -24.50
N PHE A 81 -28.27 -21.93 -23.64
CA PHE A 81 -27.41 -21.99 -22.43
C PHE A 81 -28.12 -21.46 -21.16
N VAL A 82 -27.74 -21.98 -19.99
CA VAL A 82 -28.36 -21.74 -18.66
C VAL A 82 -27.30 -21.27 -17.64
N SER A 83 -27.69 -20.52 -16.59
CA SER A 83 -26.78 -19.93 -15.58
C SER A 83 -26.62 -20.77 -14.29
N GLY A 84 -25.45 -20.73 -13.64
CA GLY A 84 -25.20 -21.37 -12.34
C GLY A 84 -23.92 -20.87 -11.61
N THR A 85 -23.68 -21.36 -10.39
CA THR A 85 -22.50 -21.07 -9.53
C THR A 85 -21.51 -22.23 -9.49
N VAL A 86 -20.22 -21.94 -9.29
CA VAL A 86 -19.10 -22.90 -9.30
C VAL A 86 -18.31 -22.89 -7.98
N ARG A 87 -17.68 -24.04 -7.63
CA ARG A 87 -16.85 -24.26 -6.44
C ARG A 87 -15.35 -24.13 -6.77
N VAL A 88 -14.55 -23.65 -5.82
CA VAL A 88 -13.09 -23.49 -5.93
C VAL A 88 -12.46 -23.87 -4.60
N ASN A 89 -11.57 -24.86 -4.54
CA ASN A 89 -10.86 -25.32 -3.33
C ASN A 89 -11.76 -25.56 -2.08
N GLY A 90 -13.02 -25.97 -2.27
CA GLY A 90 -14.00 -26.17 -1.19
C GLY A 90 -14.77 -24.90 -0.77
N TYR A 91 -14.53 -23.76 -1.42
CA TYR A 91 -15.24 -22.49 -1.19
C TYR A 91 -16.30 -22.25 -2.28
N ARG A 92 -17.38 -21.55 -1.92
CA ARG A 92 -18.35 -21.03 -2.90
C ARG A 92 -17.98 -19.62 -3.29
N LEU A 93 -17.85 -19.37 -4.58
CA LEU A 93 -17.77 -18.01 -5.11
C LEU A 93 -19.12 -17.31 -4.87
N LEU A 94 -19.09 -16.11 -4.29
CA LEU A 94 -20.29 -15.36 -3.93
C LEU A 94 -21.10 -14.88 -5.16
N PRO A 95 -22.42 -14.62 -4.99
CA PRO A 95 -23.28 -14.08 -6.06
C PRO A 95 -22.78 -12.77 -6.72
N LEU A 96 -21.89 -12.03 -6.05
CA LEU A 96 -21.29 -10.79 -6.55
C LEU A 96 -20.59 -10.95 -7.92
N LEU A 97 -20.12 -12.16 -8.28
CA LEU A 97 -19.57 -12.41 -9.62
C LEU A 97 -20.64 -12.43 -10.73
N ALA A 98 -21.88 -12.83 -10.41
CA ALA A 98 -23.00 -12.76 -11.35
C ALA A 98 -23.45 -11.32 -11.60
N GLU A 99 -23.36 -10.45 -10.58
CA GLU A 99 -23.60 -9.00 -10.70
C GLU A 99 -22.47 -8.29 -11.48
N ARG A 100 -21.27 -8.88 -11.51
CA ARG A 100 -20.12 -8.47 -12.35
C ARG A 100 -20.10 -9.14 -13.74
N ASN A 101 -21.18 -9.83 -14.11
CA ASN A 101 -21.41 -10.51 -15.40
C ASN A 101 -20.42 -11.65 -15.75
N VAL A 102 -19.83 -12.32 -14.74
CA VAL A 102 -18.88 -13.44 -14.91
C VAL A 102 -19.62 -14.78 -14.94
N ARG A 103 -19.37 -15.65 -15.94
CA ARG A 103 -20.00 -16.99 -16.07
C ARG A 103 -18.99 -18.11 -16.26
N ILE A 104 -19.03 -19.13 -15.41
CA ILE A 104 -18.06 -20.24 -15.37
C ILE A 104 -18.69 -21.55 -15.85
N PHE A 105 -17.96 -22.33 -16.66
CA PHE A 105 -18.37 -23.67 -17.12
C PHE A 105 -17.60 -24.79 -16.40
N THR A 106 -18.21 -25.95 -16.17
CA THR A 106 -17.57 -27.10 -15.48
C THR A 106 -18.06 -28.43 -16.03
N GLN A 107 -17.20 -29.46 -16.02
CA GLN A 107 -17.60 -30.84 -16.26
C GLN A 107 -17.02 -31.79 -15.19
N GLY A 108 -17.88 -32.51 -14.48
CA GLY A 108 -17.50 -33.56 -13.52
C GLY A 108 -17.08 -33.06 -12.12
N ASP A 109 -17.21 -33.95 -11.13
CA ASP A 109 -17.03 -33.64 -9.70
C ASP A 109 -15.54 -33.67 -9.22
N GLN A 110 -14.57 -33.69 -10.14
CA GLN A 110 -13.15 -33.95 -9.87
C GLN A 110 -12.22 -33.16 -10.81
N MET A 111 -12.03 -31.85 -10.61
CA MET A 111 -10.81 -31.11 -10.99
C MET A 111 -10.62 -29.86 -10.14
N ASP A 112 -9.36 -29.54 -9.81
CA ASP A 112 -8.97 -28.37 -9.01
C ASP A 112 -8.94 -27.09 -9.86
N LEU A 113 -9.64 -26.04 -9.41
CA LEU A 113 -9.55 -24.71 -9.98
C LEU A 113 -8.69 -23.82 -9.07
N MET A 114 -7.68 -23.14 -9.60
CA MET A 114 -6.85 -22.20 -8.84
C MET A 114 -6.99 -20.78 -9.38
N ILE A 115 -7.71 -19.92 -8.63
CA ILE A 115 -7.77 -18.48 -8.89
C ILE A 115 -6.61 -17.83 -8.12
N ILE A 116 -5.63 -17.27 -8.83
CA ILE A 116 -4.47 -16.63 -8.21
C ILE A 116 -4.80 -15.16 -7.91
N GLY A 117 -4.92 -14.82 -6.63
CA GLY A 117 -5.06 -13.45 -6.13
C GLY A 117 -5.74 -13.42 -4.76
N SER A 118 -5.16 -12.70 -3.79
CA SER A 118 -5.66 -12.66 -2.40
C SER A 118 -7.15 -12.26 -2.32
N ARG A 119 -7.52 -11.22 -3.09
CA ARG A 119 -8.90 -10.71 -3.23
C ARG A 119 -9.92 -11.74 -3.72
N ALA A 120 -9.52 -12.84 -4.37
CA ALA A 120 -10.46 -13.90 -4.75
C ALA A 120 -10.84 -14.81 -3.58
N ILE A 121 -9.94 -14.96 -2.60
CA ILE A 121 -10.11 -15.81 -1.41
C ILE A 121 -10.84 -15.02 -0.32
N GLU A 122 -10.48 -13.75 -0.14
CA GLU A 122 -11.11 -12.79 0.79
C GLU A 122 -12.64 -12.65 0.60
N ILE A 123 -13.16 -12.87 -0.61
CA ILE A 123 -14.58 -12.73 -0.96
C ILE A 123 -15.32 -14.09 -0.91
N SER A 124 -14.70 -15.15 -0.39
CA SER A 124 -15.27 -16.50 -0.41
C SER A 124 -15.71 -16.97 0.99
N ALA A 125 -16.98 -17.38 1.11
CA ALA A 125 -17.52 -17.89 2.36
C ALA A 125 -17.27 -19.42 2.47
N PRO A 126 -16.74 -19.93 3.59
CA PRO A 126 -16.44 -21.37 3.75
C PRO A 126 -17.66 -22.27 3.57
N GLU A 127 -17.53 -23.45 2.97
CA GLU A 127 -18.67 -24.37 2.89
C GLU A 127 -19.14 -24.82 4.29
N ILE A 128 -20.45 -24.73 4.54
CA ILE A 128 -21.07 -25.22 5.78
C ILE A 128 -21.00 -26.76 5.79
N THR A 129 -20.05 -27.27 6.57
CA THR A 129 -19.83 -28.71 6.80
C THR A 129 -20.79 -29.29 7.85
N ASP A 130 -20.90 -30.62 7.90
CA ASP A 130 -21.68 -31.29 8.95
C ASP A 130 -21.09 -31.08 10.36
N ALA A 131 -19.77 -30.93 10.48
CA ALA A 131 -19.12 -30.55 11.73
C ALA A 131 -19.56 -29.15 12.20
N MET A 132 -19.67 -28.18 11.27
CA MET A 132 -20.19 -26.85 11.58
C MET A 132 -21.67 -26.91 11.99
N ARG A 133 -22.51 -27.73 11.33
CA ARG A 133 -23.91 -27.94 11.72
C ARG A 133 -24.02 -28.54 13.13
N ALA A 134 -23.20 -29.54 13.45
CA ALA A 134 -23.15 -30.16 14.77
C ALA A 134 -22.65 -29.21 15.88
N ALA A 135 -21.74 -28.29 15.55
CA ALA A 135 -21.31 -27.23 16.47
C ALA A 135 -22.39 -26.17 16.67
N ALA A 136 -23.07 -25.75 15.60
CA ALA A 136 -24.14 -24.75 15.65
C ALA A 136 -25.33 -25.19 16.51
N ALA A 137 -25.72 -26.47 16.42
CA ALA A 137 -26.79 -27.05 17.25
C ALA A 137 -26.53 -26.96 18.77
N GLN A 138 -25.29 -26.66 19.19
CA GLN A 138 -24.90 -26.50 20.60
C GLN A 138 -24.87 -25.04 21.06
N GLN A 139 -25.05 -24.07 20.16
CA GLN A 139 -25.00 -22.63 20.47
C GLN A 139 -26.02 -21.80 19.65
N PRO A 140 -27.34 -21.99 19.87
CA PRO A 140 -28.38 -21.20 19.19
C PRO A 140 -28.27 -19.70 19.48
N GLY A 141 -28.71 -18.87 18.53
CA GLY A 141 -28.74 -17.40 18.66
C GLY A 141 -27.34 -16.75 18.74
N SER A 142 -26.33 -17.34 18.11
CA SER A 142 -24.92 -16.93 18.22
C SER A 142 -24.18 -16.89 16.88
N TRP A 143 -22.92 -16.43 16.89
CA TRP A 143 -22.04 -16.46 15.71
C TRP A 143 -21.03 -17.61 15.82
N LEU A 144 -21.16 -18.63 14.96
CA LEU A 144 -20.16 -19.69 14.82
C LEU A 144 -18.98 -19.18 13.99
N SER A 145 -17.85 -18.89 14.64
CA SER A 145 -16.59 -18.57 13.97
C SER A 145 -16.04 -19.77 13.19
N VAL A 146 -15.44 -19.51 12.02
CA VAL A 146 -14.80 -20.54 11.18
C VAL A 146 -13.31 -20.25 11.09
N PRO A 147 -12.43 -21.16 11.54
CA PRO A 147 -10.99 -20.98 11.46
C PRO A 147 -10.47 -21.29 10.04
N ASP A 148 -9.30 -20.74 9.73
CA ASP A 148 -8.49 -21.08 8.57
C ASP A 148 -8.14 -22.59 8.54
N GLN A 149 -7.86 -23.14 7.36
CA GLN A 149 -7.57 -24.57 7.20
C GLN A 149 -6.38 -25.05 8.06
N MET A 150 -5.36 -24.22 8.24
CA MET A 150 -4.19 -24.52 9.07
C MET A 150 -4.53 -24.65 10.57
N TYR A 151 -5.64 -24.05 11.00
CA TYR A 151 -6.06 -23.95 12.40
C TYR A 151 -7.35 -24.74 12.70
N ARG A 152 -7.82 -25.56 11.75
CA ARG A 152 -9.13 -26.24 11.83
C ARG A 152 -9.28 -27.19 13.02
N ASP A 153 -8.18 -27.80 13.46
CA ASP A 153 -8.13 -28.77 14.56
C ASP A 153 -7.52 -28.18 15.86
N ALA A 154 -7.17 -26.89 15.87
CA ALA A 154 -6.62 -26.21 17.05
C ALA A 154 -7.73 -25.85 18.06
N ALA A 155 -7.38 -25.73 19.35
CA ALA A 155 -8.33 -25.21 20.33
C ALA A 155 -8.69 -23.75 20.01
N ARG A 156 -9.89 -23.29 20.38
CA ARG A 156 -10.36 -21.94 20.02
C ARG A 156 -9.42 -20.85 20.55
N GLU A 157 -8.83 -21.09 21.71
CA GLU A 157 -7.89 -20.22 22.40
C GLU A 157 -6.50 -20.16 21.73
N GLU A 158 -6.19 -21.12 20.86
CA GLU A 158 -4.92 -21.26 20.14
C GLU A 158 -4.98 -20.69 18.71
N VAL A 159 -6.17 -20.32 18.21
CA VAL A 159 -6.36 -19.71 16.88
C VAL A 159 -6.22 -18.18 16.99
N PRO A 160 -5.16 -17.55 16.43
CA PRO A 160 -4.99 -16.11 16.53
C PRO A 160 -6.08 -15.36 15.76
N GLU A 161 -6.34 -14.10 16.11
CA GLU A 161 -7.49 -13.35 15.56
C GLU A 161 -7.47 -13.26 14.01
N HIS A 162 -6.30 -13.13 13.40
CA HIS A 162 -6.13 -13.11 11.95
C HIS A 162 -6.36 -14.46 11.24
N ALA A 163 -6.54 -15.55 11.98
CA ALA A 163 -6.71 -16.91 11.44
C ALA A 163 -8.17 -17.36 11.47
N TRP A 164 -9.11 -16.50 11.90
CA TRP A 164 -10.54 -16.71 11.69
C TRP A 164 -10.93 -16.16 10.33
N ILE A 165 -11.51 -16.99 9.46
CA ILE A 165 -11.99 -16.56 8.13
C ILE A 165 -13.20 -15.62 8.30
N GLY A 166 -14.08 -15.95 9.25
CA GLY A 166 -15.30 -15.18 9.53
C GLY A 166 -16.22 -15.96 10.45
N ALA A 167 -17.52 -15.64 10.43
CA ALA A 167 -18.52 -16.35 11.22
C ALA A 167 -19.88 -16.46 10.50
N TYR A 168 -20.59 -17.54 10.80
CA TYR A 168 -21.98 -17.75 10.39
C TYR A 168 -22.95 -17.51 11.54
N TRP A 169 -24.09 -16.90 11.27
CA TRP A 169 -25.15 -16.75 12.27
C TRP A 169 -25.93 -18.05 12.44
N VAL A 170 -26.03 -18.49 13.69
CA VAL A 170 -26.87 -19.60 14.15
C VAL A 170 -28.20 -19.03 14.65
N ASP A 171 -29.32 -19.52 14.13
CA ASP A 171 -30.65 -19.11 14.58
C ASP A 171 -31.05 -19.74 15.94
N GLU A 172 -32.25 -19.43 16.42
CA GLU A 172 -32.77 -19.90 17.72
C GLU A 172 -33.02 -21.41 17.74
N ASP A 173 -33.20 -22.05 16.57
CA ASP A 173 -33.36 -23.50 16.41
C ASP A 173 -32.01 -24.24 16.29
N GLY A 174 -30.88 -23.52 16.41
CA GLY A 174 -29.53 -24.10 16.32
C GLY A 174 -29.05 -24.35 14.88
N THR A 175 -29.73 -23.79 13.87
CA THR A 175 -29.43 -24.00 12.46
C THR A 175 -28.49 -22.90 11.93
N LEU A 176 -27.51 -23.29 11.11
CA LEU A 176 -26.66 -22.33 10.40
C LEU A 176 -27.42 -21.67 9.27
N THR A 177 -27.61 -20.36 9.40
CA THR A 177 -28.21 -19.53 8.35
C THR A 177 -27.18 -19.18 7.28
N GLY A 178 -27.64 -18.74 6.11
CA GLY A 178 -26.76 -18.19 5.06
C GLY A 178 -26.13 -16.82 5.39
N ARG A 179 -26.41 -16.26 6.58
CA ARG A 179 -25.88 -14.96 7.02
C ARG A 179 -24.44 -15.13 7.52
N TYR A 180 -23.50 -14.71 6.68
CA TYR A 180 -22.06 -14.75 6.94
C TYR A 180 -21.51 -13.35 7.25
N ARG A 181 -20.53 -13.28 8.14
CA ARG A 181 -19.71 -12.08 8.41
C ARG A 181 -18.24 -12.45 8.23
N LEU A 182 -17.61 -11.89 7.21
CA LEU A 182 -16.15 -11.99 7.00
C LEU A 182 -15.41 -11.37 8.20
N ASN A 183 -14.25 -11.92 8.54
CA ASN A 183 -13.31 -11.25 9.45
C ASN A 183 -12.42 -10.29 8.65
N SER A 184 -12.43 -9.01 8.99
CA SER A 184 -11.61 -7.98 8.32
C SER A 184 -10.12 -8.20 8.48
N ASP A 185 -9.71 -8.86 9.57
CA ASP A 185 -8.31 -9.09 9.91
C ASP A 185 -7.81 -10.46 9.40
N TYR A 186 -8.63 -11.18 8.64
CA TYR A 186 -8.30 -12.51 8.11
C TYR A 186 -7.08 -12.46 7.18
N ARG A 187 -6.07 -13.27 7.49
CA ARG A 187 -4.94 -13.59 6.61
C ARG A 187 -5.01 -15.08 6.24
N PRO A 188 -5.03 -15.44 4.94
CA PRO A 188 -5.01 -16.84 4.52
C PRO A 188 -3.65 -17.50 4.81
N SER A 189 -3.67 -18.67 5.47
CA SER A 189 -2.45 -19.44 5.70
C SER A 189 -1.86 -20.00 4.40
N PRO A 190 -0.59 -20.43 4.38
CA PRO A 190 -0.03 -21.19 3.26
C PRO A 190 -0.89 -22.40 2.86
N THR A 191 -1.50 -23.11 3.82
CA THR A 191 -2.40 -24.23 3.55
C THR A 191 -3.66 -23.79 2.79
N THR A 192 -4.29 -22.68 3.19
CA THR A 192 -5.44 -22.12 2.46
C THR A 192 -5.05 -21.58 1.08
N LEU A 193 -3.83 -21.06 0.94
CA LEU A 193 -3.25 -20.63 -0.34
C LEU A 193 -2.78 -21.79 -1.24
N GLY A 194 -2.91 -23.05 -0.80
CA GLY A 194 -2.57 -24.25 -1.59
C GLY A 194 -1.08 -24.58 -1.63
N PHE A 195 -0.27 -24.08 -0.69
CA PHE A 195 1.13 -24.47 -0.56
C PHE A 195 1.24 -25.96 -0.14
N PRO A 196 2.25 -26.71 -0.62
CA PRO A 196 2.47 -28.08 -0.20
C PRO A 196 2.80 -28.13 1.29
N ARG A 197 2.58 -29.29 1.93
CA ARG A 197 3.01 -29.50 3.31
C ARG A 197 4.55 -29.40 3.37
N PRO A 198 5.14 -28.53 4.21
CA PRO A 198 6.59 -28.38 4.29
C PRO A 198 7.25 -29.63 4.85
N GLU A 199 8.39 -30.01 4.28
CA GLU A 199 9.22 -31.15 4.70
C GLU A 199 10.37 -30.73 5.62
N SER A 200 10.63 -29.42 5.76
CA SER A 200 11.68 -28.88 6.63
C SER A 200 11.24 -27.60 7.35
N MET A 201 11.95 -27.23 8.42
CA MET A 201 11.73 -25.98 9.14
C MET A 201 12.00 -24.75 8.25
N LEU A 202 13.04 -24.81 7.41
CA LEU A 202 13.36 -23.78 6.41
C LEU A 202 12.19 -23.60 5.43
N GLU A 203 11.66 -24.69 4.88
CA GLU A 203 10.55 -24.66 3.94
C GLU A 203 9.27 -24.12 4.58
N GLY A 204 8.93 -24.57 5.79
CA GLY A 204 7.77 -24.05 6.52
C GLY A 204 7.90 -22.56 6.83
N LEU A 205 9.09 -22.09 7.20
CA LEU A 205 9.34 -20.67 7.42
C LEU A 205 9.26 -19.86 6.11
N LEU A 206 9.78 -20.39 5.00
CA LEU A 206 9.70 -19.75 3.68
C LEU A 206 8.27 -19.72 3.13
N HIS A 207 7.43 -20.73 3.42
CA HIS A 207 5.99 -20.70 3.14
C HIS A 207 5.29 -19.61 3.94
N MET A 208 5.57 -19.51 5.25
CA MET A 208 5.01 -18.47 6.11
C MET A 208 5.50 -17.06 5.73
N TRP A 209 6.76 -16.92 5.30
CA TRP A 209 7.31 -15.68 4.73
C TRP A 209 6.58 -15.29 3.43
N ALA A 210 6.45 -16.22 2.47
CA ALA A 210 5.75 -15.98 1.21
C ALA A 210 4.26 -15.64 1.40
N ALA A 211 3.64 -16.11 2.49
CA ALA A 211 2.28 -15.75 2.89
C ALA A 211 2.19 -14.51 3.80
N GLY A 212 3.30 -13.79 4.05
CA GLY A 212 3.31 -12.50 4.77
C GLY A 212 3.23 -12.58 6.31
N TYR A 213 3.62 -13.72 6.91
CA TYR A 213 3.64 -13.93 8.37
C TYR A 213 5.04 -13.80 9.01
N VAL A 214 6.11 -13.83 8.20
CA VAL A 214 7.50 -13.80 8.68
C VAL A 214 8.23 -12.64 8.00
N SER A 215 9.04 -11.90 8.76
CA SER A 215 9.80 -10.77 8.22
C SER A 215 11.01 -11.20 7.40
N ASP A 216 11.46 -10.34 6.48
CA ASP A 216 12.67 -10.55 5.70
C ASP A 216 13.90 -10.79 6.59
N ARG A 217 14.02 -10.08 7.72
CA ARG A 217 15.11 -10.33 8.69
C ARG A 217 15.06 -11.77 9.22
N SER A 218 13.90 -12.24 9.66
CA SER A 218 13.75 -13.62 10.18
C SER A 218 14.00 -14.68 9.10
N MET A 219 13.56 -14.41 7.86
CA MET A 219 13.85 -15.24 6.69
C MET A 219 15.36 -15.29 6.40
N LEU A 220 16.03 -14.14 6.27
CA LEU A 220 17.47 -14.05 6.00
C LEU A 220 18.31 -14.74 7.08
N MET A 221 18.00 -14.51 8.36
CA MET A 221 18.70 -15.14 9.49
C MET A 221 18.50 -16.67 9.53
N THR A 222 17.34 -17.17 9.08
CA THR A 222 17.09 -18.61 8.96
C THR A 222 17.82 -19.20 7.76
N VAL A 223 17.75 -18.56 6.59
CA VAL A 223 18.45 -19.00 5.37
C VAL A 223 19.96 -19.05 5.60
N ALA A 224 20.55 -18.02 6.20
CA ALA A 224 21.98 -17.96 6.51
C ALA A 224 22.44 -19.08 7.47
N ARG A 225 21.56 -19.56 8.37
CA ARG A 225 21.79 -20.67 9.29
C ARG A 225 21.38 -22.05 8.74
N SER A 226 20.94 -22.14 7.47
CA SER A 226 20.39 -23.37 6.89
C SER A 226 21.30 -24.03 5.86
N GLU A 227 21.09 -25.33 5.66
CA GLU A 227 21.57 -26.09 4.50
C GLU A 227 20.54 -25.98 3.36
N VAL A 228 21.02 -25.76 2.14
CA VAL A 228 20.19 -25.76 0.92
C VAL A 228 20.73 -26.76 -0.11
N ALA A 229 19.86 -27.26 -0.97
CA ALA A 229 20.28 -27.94 -2.18
C ALA A 229 20.59 -26.90 -3.26
N LEU A 230 21.66 -27.10 -4.02
CA LEU A 230 22.15 -26.21 -5.08
C LEU A 230 22.34 -27.00 -6.37
N LEU A 231 22.22 -26.32 -7.51
CA LEU A 231 22.81 -26.83 -8.74
C LEU A 231 24.33 -26.91 -8.61
N ALA A 232 24.92 -27.93 -9.24
CA ALA A 232 26.36 -28.18 -9.21
C ALA A 232 26.92 -28.43 -10.61
N HIS A 233 28.22 -28.20 -10.77
CA HIS A 233 29.00 -28.70 -11.89
C HIS A 233 29.26 -30.22 -11.74
N GLU A 234 29.74 -30.89 -12.79
CA GLU A 234 30.00 -32.34 -12.78
C GLU A 234 31.04 -32.78 -11.73
N ASP A 235 31.90 -31.86 -11.27
CA ASP A 235 32.88 -32.08 -10.20
C ASP A 235 32.31 -31.91 -8.78
N GLY A 236 31.01 -31.58 -8.65
CA GLY A 236 30.32 -31.37 -7.39
C GLY A 236 30.45 -29.96 -6.80
N THR A 237 31.12 -29.02 -7.48
CA THR A 237 31.18 -27.62 -7.03
C THR A 237 29.85 -26.88 -7.28
N PRO A 238 29.38 -26.00 -6.37
CA PRO A 238 28.16 -25.21 -6.58
C PRO A 238 28.23 -24.37 -7.85
N GLY A 239 27.26 -24.55 -8.74
CA GLY A 239 27.15 -23.84 -10.01
C GLY A 239 26.33 -22.57 -9.89
N THR A 240 26.69 -21.55 -10.69
CA THR A 240 25.93 -20.30 -10.80
C THR A 240 25.23 -20.20 -12.16
N VAL A 241 24.14 -19.45 -12.20
CA VAL A 241 23.35 -19.13 -13.39
C VAL A 241 23.29 -17.61 -13.57
N ASN A 242 23.20 -17.15 -14.83
CA ASN A 242 22.93 -15.74 -15.09
C ASN A 242 21.42 -15.52 -15.27
N LEU A 243 20.83 -14.72 -14.39
CA LEU A 243 19.42 -14.36 -14.39
C LEU A 243 19.31 -12.84 -14.63
N GLY A 244 18.86 -12.45 -15.82
CA GLY A 244 18.63 -11.04 -16.15
C GLY A 244 19.86 -10.13 -16.08
N GLY A 245 21.07 -10.67 -16.25
CA GLY A 245 22.33 -9.93 -16.13
C GLY A 245 23.02 -10.04 -14.76
N LYS A 246 22.38 -10.66 -13.76
CA LYS A 246 22.98 -10.96 -12.45
C LYS A 246 23.45 -12.41 -12.38
N THR A 247 24.52 -12.68 -11.64
CA THR A 247 24.98 -14.04 -11.34
C THR A 247 24.35 -14.50 -10.03
N ALA A 248 23.72 -15.67 -10.01
CA ALA A 248 23.07 -16.21 -8.81
C ALA A 248 23.31 -17.71 -8.65
N PHE A 249 23.31 -18.18 -7.40
CA PHE A 249 23.11 -19.59 -7.08
C PHE A 249 21.62 -19.92 -7.19
N LEU A 250 21.28 -20.96 -7.95
CA LEU A 250 19.93 -21.53 -7.93
C LEU A 250 19.87 -22.66 -6.88
N ALA A 251 19.03 -22.44 -5.88
CA ALA A 251 18.85 -23.30 -4.73
C ALA A 251 17.41 -23.80 -4.62
N GLY A 252 17.24 -24.88 -3.86
CA GLY A 252 15.95 -25.35 -3.37
C GLY A 252 16.06 -25.79 -1.92
N THR A 253 14.98 -25.66 -1.16
CA THR A 253 14.90 -26.18 0.22
C THR A 253 15.07 -27.71 0.29
N SER A 254 14.86 -28.40 -0.84
CA SER A 254 15.10 -29.82 -1.02
C SER A 254 15.53 -30.10 -2.48
N PRO A 255 16.40 -31.11 -2.75
CA PRO A 255 16.83 -31.44 -4.11
C PRO A 255 15.70 -31.74 -5.11
N LYS A 256 14.49 -32.07 -4.63
CA LYS A 256 13.28 -32.29 -5.47
C LYS A 256 12.78 -31.02 -6.17
N TYR A 257 13.12 -29.83 -5.66
CA TYR A 257 12.74 -28.54 -6.26
C TYR A 257 13.75 -28.04 -7.30
N LEU A 258 14.84 -28.78 -7.54
CA LEU A 258 15.82 -28.48 -8.58
C LEU A 258 15.68 -29.46 -9.77
N PRO A 259 16.00 -29.04 -11.01
CA PRO A 259 15.98 -29.90 -12.20
C PRO A 259 16.69 -31.25 -12.01
N GLU A 260 16.02 -32.37 -12.28
CA GLU A 260 16.62 -33.72 -12.15
C GLU A 260 17.76 -33.98 -13.13
N SER A 261 17.79 -33.29 -14.26
CA SER A 261 18.79 -33.46 -15.34
C SER A 261 20.14 -32.82 -15.05
N GLN A 262 20.33 -32.20 -13.89
CA GLN A 262 21.56 -31.50 -13.51
C GLN A 262 22.11 -32.05 -12.18
N ALA A 263 23.43 -31.98 -12.02
CA ALA A 263 24.09 -32.35 -10.77
C ALA A 263 23.64 -31.41 -9.64
N LYS A 264 23.56 -31.97 -8.42
CA LYS A 264 23.07 -31.26 -7.23
C LYS A 264 24.02 -31.50 -6.07
N VAL A 265 24.27 -30.46 -5.28
CA VAL A 265 25.08 -30.53 -4.05
C VAL A 265 24.27 -29.93 -2.90
N ARG A 266 24.48 -30.42 -1.67
CA ARG A 266 24.00 -29.75 -0.46
C ARG A 266 25.13 -28.90 0.12
N ALA A 267 24.82 -27.68 0.53
CA ALA A 267 25.77 -26.81 1.21
C ALA A 267 25.08 -25.99 2.29
N ASP A 268 25.76 -25.79 3.42
CA ASP A 268 25.40 -24.73 4.36
C ASP A 268 25.56 -23.38 3.66
N VAL A 269 24.56 -22.50 3.74
CA VAL A 269 24.64 -21.16 3.13
C VAL A 269 25.84 -20.38 3.70
N ALA A 270 26.22 -20.63 4.95
CA ALA A 270 27.43 -20.09 5.59
C ALA A 270 28.75 -20.46 4.89
N GLN A 271 28.85 -21.63 4.24
CA GLN A 271 30.06 -22.03 3.50
C GLN A 271 30.23 -21.24 2.19
N LEU A 272 29.14 -20.67 1.66
CA LEU A 272 29.15 -19.83 0.45
C LEU A 272 29.48 -18.36 0.73
N LYS A 273 29.73 -17.98 2.00
CA LYS A 273 29.82 -16.57 2.44
C LYS A 273 30.68 -15.68 1.54
N SER A 274 31.85 -16.16 1.10
CA SER A 274 32.77 -15.38 0.25
C SER A 274 32.31 -15.17 -1.19
N ALA A 275 31.35 -15.95 -1.70
CA ALA A 275 30.80 -15.76 -3.03
C ALA A 275 29.72 -14.66 -3.08
N PHE A 276 29.05 -14.39 -1.95
CA PHE A 276 27.95 -13.43 -1.86
C PHE A 276 28.37 -11.94 -1.98
N GLU A 277 29.64 -11.65 -2.22
CA GLU A 277 30.11 -10.32 -2.65
C GLU A 277 29.67 -10.00 -4.09
N GLU A 278 29.63 -11.01 -4.97
CA GLU A 278 29.35 -10.89 -6.42
C GLU A 278 28.18 -11.76 -6.91
N VAL A 279 27.64 -12.64 -6.07
CA VAL A 279 26.63 -13.64 -6.43
C VAL A 279 25.40 -13.52 -5.53
N ASP A 280 24.19 -13.54 -6.11
CA ASP A 280 22.91 -13.58 -5.38
C ASP A 280 22.44 -15.04 -5.11
N LEU A 281 21.40 -15.25 -4.31
CA LEU A 281 20.84 -16.57 -3.99
C LEU A 281 19.34 -16.61 -4.32
N VAL A 282 18.93 -17.48 -5.24
CA VAL A 282 17.51 -17.70 -5.57
C VAL A 282 17.08 -19.06 -5.03
N ILE A 283 16.13 -19.08 -4.09
CA ILE A 283 15.61 -20.32 -3.49
C ILE A 283 14.21 -20.61 -4.02
N ASP A 284 14.04 -21.76 -4.68
CA ASP A 284 12.71 -22.31 -4.97
C ASP A 284 12.07 -22.85 -3.68
N VAL A 285 10.86 -22.35 -3.38
CA VAL A 285 10.12 -22.69 -2.14
C VAL A 285 9.07 -23.79 -2.33
N GLY A 286 9.12 -24.53 -3.45
CA GLY A 286 8.22 -25.65 -3.73
C GLY A 286 6.83 -25.27 -4.23
N THR A 287 6.66 -24.00 -4.61
CA THR A 287 5.50 -23.48 -5.33
C THR A 287 6.01 -22.64 -6.50
N ARG A 288 5.15 -22.02 -7.31
CA ARG A 288 5.58 -21.12 -8.40
C ARG A 288 6.18 -19.78 -7.91
N HIS A 289 6.66 -19.73 -6.68
CA HIS A 289 7.29 -18.58 -6.03
C HIS A 289 8.76 -18.88 -5.77
N GLN A 290 9.59 -17.86 -5.82
CA GLN A 290 11.02 -17.95 -5.55
C GLN A 290 11.41 -16.84 -4.56
N ALA A 291 12.29 -17.15 -3.61
CA ALA A 291 12.91 -16.14 -2.77
C ALA A 291 14.20 -15.67 -3.47
N ASP A 292 14.18 -14.47 -4.05
CA ASP A 292 15.36 -13.82 -4.62
C ASP A 292 16.07 -13.01 -3.52
N ILE A 293 17.26 -13.46 -3.13
CA ILE A 293 18.01 -12.96 -1.97
C ILE A 293 19.34 -12.38 -2.45
N GLN A 294 19.51 -11.07 -2.27
CA GLN A 294 20.76 -10.40 -2.61
C GLN A 294 21.91 -10.92 -1.74
N GLY A 295 23.06 -11.21 -2.35
CA GLY A 295 24.25 -11.70 -1.63
C GLY A 295 24.68 -10.75 -0.49
N LYS A 296 24.63 -9.43 -0.74
CA LYS A 296 24.90 -8.39 0.26
C LYS A 296 23.95 -8.41 1.46
N ALA A 297 22.72 -8.91 1.30
CA ALA A 297 21.78 -9.06 2.41
C ALA A 297 22.16 -10.26 3.29
N LEU A 298 22.60 -11.37 2.68
CA LEU A 298 23.15 -12.52 3.41
C LEU A 298 24.45 -12.18 4.14
N LEU A 299 25.35 -11.39 3.54
CA LEU A 299 26.57 -10.91 4.21
C LEU A 299 26.25 -10.18 5.53
N ARG A 300 25.28 -9.25 5.52
CA ARG A 300 24.79 -8.55 6.71
C ARG A 300 24.14 -9.51 7.72
N ALA A 301 23.39 -10.50 7.26
CA ALA A 301 22.83 -11.54 8.13
C ALA A 301 23.94 -12.34 8.84
N PHE A 302 25.01 -12.71 8.15
CA PHE A 302 26.15 -13.39 8.79
C PHE A 302 26.89 -12.52 9.81
N GLU A 303 26.97 -11.20 9.59
CA GLU A 303 27.53 -10.26 10.57
C GLU A 303 26.66 -10.16 11.82
N ALA A 304 25.33 -10.08 11.65
CA ALA A 304 24.38 -10.10 12.76
C ALA A 304 24.42 -11.43 13.55
N ILE A 305 24.49 -12.56 12.86
CA ILE A 305 24.65 -13.90 13.48
C ILE A 305 25.94 -13.96 14.31
N ALA A 306 27.06 -13.52 13.74
CA ALA A 306 28.34 -13.51 14.45
C ALA A 306 28.34 -12.56 15.66
N ALA A 307 27.60 -11.44 15.59
CA ALA A 307 27.44 -10.51 16.71
C ALA A 307 26.54 -11.09 17.82
N GLU A 308 25.47 -11.82 17.48
CA GLU A 308 24.64 -12.58 18.42
C GLU A 308 25.46 -13.67 19.12
N GLU A 309 26.27 -14.44 18.38
CA GLU A 309 27.08 -15.55 18.89
C GLU A 309 28.33 -15.09 19.68
N ALA A 310 28.79 -13.85 19.47
CA ALA A 310 29.90 -13.25 20.21
C ALA A 310 29.50 -12.73 21.61
N GLN A 311 28.21 -12.74 21.97
CA GLN A 311 27.74 -12.41 23.32
C GLN A 311 27.66 -13.68 24.17
N PRO A 312 28.55 -13.88 25.16
CA PRO A 312 28.50 -15.06 26.02
C PRO A 312 27.30 -14.98 26.98
N ASP A 313 26.56 -16.08 27.06
CA ASP A 313 25.42 -16.29 27.96
C ASP A 313 25.81 -16.05 29.43
N GLN A 314 25.39 -14.91 30.01
CA GLN A 314 25.68 -14.55 31.39
C GLN A 314 24.56 -15.00 32.35
N GLY A 315 24.49 -16.32 32.53
CA GLY A 315 23.84 -16.94 33.68
C GLY A 315 24.77 -16.97 34.91
N ALA A 316 24.27 -16.47 36.04
CA ALA A 316 24.75 -16.66 37.41
C ALA A 316 26.05 -15.96 37.90
N GLU A 317 25.85 -15.08 38.89
CA GLU A 317 26.72 -14.81 40.05
C GLU A 317 28.19 -14.33 39.86
N ALA A 318 28.41 -13.01 39.98
CA ALA A 318 29.08 -12.42 41.15
C ALA A 318 29.02 -10.88 41.14
N GLN A 319 28.80 -10.25 42.29
CA GLN A 319 28.74 -8.80 42.44
C GLN A 319 30.13 -8.20 42.63
N GLU A 320 30.43 -7.06 41.98
CA GLU A 320 31.15 -5.96 42.65
C GLU A 320 30.97 -4.58 41.95
N ASN A 321 30.27 -3.68 42.64
CA ASN A 321 30.36 -2.21 42.56
C ASN A 321 30.46 -1.53 41.18
N VAL A 322 29.36 -1.57 40.41
CA VAL A 322 29.00 -0.47 39.51
C VAL A 322 27.86 0.33 40.15
N VAL A 323 27.96 1.67 40.15
CA VAL A 323 26.88 2.56 40.62
C VAL A 323 25.65 2.29 39.75
N PRO A 324 24.45 2.07 40.31
CA PRO A 324 23.31 1.61 39.54
C PRO A 324 22.87 2.69 38.55
N GLU A 325 23.21 2.48 37.27
CA GLU A 325 22.45 3.02 36.16
C GLU A 325 21.02 2.47 36.28
N ALA A 326 20.01 3.30 35.99
CA ALA A 326 18.63 2.88 36.15
C ALA A 326 18.36 1.63 35.31
N PRO A 327 17.58 0.64 35.80
CA PRO A 327 17.29 -0.56 35.03
C PRO A 327 16.77 -0.16 33.65
N PRO A 328 17.23 -0.79 32.57
CA PRO A 328 16.75 -0.48 31.22
C PRO A 328 15.23 -0.55 31.26
N GLN A 329 14.57 0.56 30.94
CA GLN A 329 13.12 0.61 31.01
C GLN A 329 12.58 -0.49 30.08
N PRO A 330 11.53 -1.22 30.49
CA PRO A 330 10.85 -2.11 29.55
C PRO A 330 10.50 -1.27 28.30
N PRO A 331 10.64 -1.83 27.09
CA PRO A 331 10.36 -1.09 25.87
C PRO A 331 8.98 -0.45 26.01
N ALA A 332 8.91 0.87 25.73
CA ALA A 332 7.69 1.62 25.90
C ALA A 332 6.56 0.89 25.14
N PRO A 333 5.34 0.77 25.72
CA PRO A 333 4.25 0.10 25.05
C PRO A 333 4.04 0.74 23.67
N PRO A 334 3.81 -0.05 22.60
CA PRO A 334 3.67 0.48 21.25
C PRO A 334 2.60 1.57 21.23
N LEU A 335 2.91 2.66 20.52
CA LEU A 335 2.05 3.85 20.51
C LEU A 335 0.69 3.50 19.90
N ASP A 336 -0.38 3.92 20.57
CA ASP A 336 -1.77 3.79 20.09
C ASP A 336 -1.88 4.35 18.65
N PRO A 337 -2.43 3.59 17.69
CA PRO A 337 -2.75 4.10 16.35
C PRO A 337 -3.45 5.47 16.33
N ARG A 338 -4.28 5.77 17.35
CA ARG A 338 -4.90 7.10 17.53
C ARG A 338 -3.87 8.19 17.81
N GLU A 339 -2.93 7.92 18.70
CA GLU A 339 -1.84 8.85 19.07
C GLU A 339 -0.87 9.07 17.91
N ARG A 340 -0.62 8.02 17.11
CA ARG A 340 0.16 8.11 15.86
C ARG A 340 -0.55 8.98 14.82
N PHE A 341 -1.84 8.78 14.58
CA PHE A 341 -2.59 9.59 13.60
C PHE A 341 -2.76 11.05 14.04
N ILE A 342 -3.10 11.30 15.31
CA ILE A 342 -3.17 12.67 15.86
C ILE A 342 -1.78 13.32 15.79
N GLY A 343 -0.72 12.56 16.08
CA GLY A 343 0.66 13.01 15.92
C GLY A 343 0.98 13.44 14.50
N SER A 344 0.60 12.63 13.49
CA SER A 344 0.76 12.96 12.07
C SER A 344 0.10 14.29 11.70
N MET A 345 -1.13 14.53 12.14
CA MET A 345 -1.88 15.75 11.83
C MET A 345 -1.31 16.99 12.52
N LEU A 346 -0.95 16.89 13.81
CA LEU A 346 -0.42 18.02 14.58
C LEU A 346 1.03 18.36 14.20
N ALA A 347 1.89 17.35 14.06
CA ALA A 347 3.28 17.56 13.67
C ALA A 347 3.38 18.07 12.23
N GLY A 348 2.49 17.63 11.34
CA GLY A 348 2.33 18.21 10.00
C GLY A 348 2.05 19.71 10.08
N ALA A 349 1.02 20.12 10.84
CA ALA A 349 0.67 21.53 10.99
C ALA A 349 1.76 22.37 11.69
N VAL A 350 2.57 21.78 12.58
CA VAL A 350 3.75 22.45 13.15
C VAL A 350 4.88 22.58 12.12
N GLY A 351 5.06 21.59 11.24
CA GLY A 351 6.03 21.63 10.14
C GLY A 351 5.70 22.70 9.10
N ASP A 352 4.43 22.77 8.68
CA ASP A 352 3.85 23.89 7.93
C ASP A 352 4.19 25.22 8.62
N ALA A 353 3.74 25.43 9.87
CA ALA A 353 3.90 26.71 10.56
C ALA A 353 5.37 27.10 10.87
N LEU A 354 6.30 26.14 10.87
CA LEU A 354 7.74 26.40 10.87
C LEU A 354 8.19 26.94 9.50
N GLY A 355 7.86 26.22 8.43
CA GLY A 355 8.29 26.53 7.08
C GLY A 355 7.66 27.80 6.49
N TYR A 356 6.38 28.06 6.77
CA TYR A 356 5.62 29.20 6.23
C TYR A 356 6.21 30.57 6.62
N ALA A 357 7.00 30.61 7.70
CA ALA A 357 7.72 31.81 8.11
C ALA A 357 8.97 32.12 7.24
N ILE A 358 9.47 31.12 6.52
CA ILE A 358 10.69 31.15 5.71
C ILE A 358 10.47 30.64 4.27
N GLU A 359 9.23 30.37 3.88
CA GLU A 359 8.78 30.14 2.50
C GLU A 359 9.44 31.14 1.53
N PHE A 360 9.91 30.66 0.39
CA PHE A 360 10.69 31.42 -0.61
C PHE A 360 12.10 31.89 -0.19
N HIS A 361 12.59 31.62 1.02
CA HIS A 361 13.95 31.99 1.40
C HIS A 361 15.00 31.00 0.84
N ASP A 362 16.15 31.53 0.43
CA ASP A 362 17.36 30.73 0.25
C ASP A 362 18.06 30.49 1.60
N ILE A 363 18.91 29.45 1.67
CA ILE A 363 19.60 29.10 2.93
C ILE A 363 20.45 30.26 3.47
N ASP A 364 21.04 31.08 2.60
CA ASP A 364 21.80 32.26 3.01
C ASP A 364 20.89 33.30 3.69
N MET A 365 19.64 33.45 3.25
CA MET A 365 18.66 34.35 3.85
C MET A 365 18.10 33.79 5.15
N ILE A 366 17.86 32.48 5.23
CA ILE A 366 17.51 31.80 6.48
C ILE A 366 18.63 32.01 7.51
N ARG A 367 19.88 31.75 7.15
CA ARG A 367 21.03 31.98 8.05
C ARG A 367 21.21 33.45 8.44
N ARG A 368 21.02 34.39 7.51
CA ARG A 368 21.05 35.84 7.80
C ARG A 368 19.98 36.28 8.81
N ASN A 369 18.80 35.67 8.76
CA ASN A 369 17.65 36.06 9.58
C ASN A 369 17.59 35.31 10.93
N HIS A 370 18.11 34.07 11.00
CA HIS A 370 17.96 33.18 12.16
C HIS A 370 19.30 32.71 12.77
N GLY A 371 20.43 32.99 12.14
CA GLY A 371 21.77 32.55 12.55
C GLY A 371 22.25 31.31 11.80
N ASP A 372 23.52 30.93 11.97
CA ASP A 372 24.17 29.87 11.17
C ASP A 372 23.49 28.49 11.28
N ALA A 373 22.79 28.23 12.39
CA ALA A 373 21.99 27.02 12.63
C ALA A 373 20.60 27.03 11.95
N GLY A 374 20.24 28.14 11.29
CA GLY A 374 18.92 28.33 10.68
C GLY A 374 17.80 28.55 11.70
N LEU A 375 16.57 28.28 11.27
CA LEU A 375 15.37 28.31 12.11
C LEU A 375 15.45 27.20 13.17
N THR A 376 15.16 27.54 14.44
CA THR A 376 15.28 26.62 15.59
C THR A 376 13.99 26.48 16.43
N ALA A 377 12.95 27.25 16.08
CA ALA A 377 11.60 27.26 16.63
C ALA A 377 10.65 28.04 15.70
N PRO A 378 9.31 27.86 15.79
CA PRO A 378 8.34 28.59 14.97
C PRO A 378 8.43 30.12 15.14
N VAL A 379 8.24 30.85 14.04
CA VAL A 379 8.17 32.33 14.09
C VAL A 379 6.76 32.75 14.47
N LEU A 380 6.60 33.31 15.66
CA LEU A 380 5.29 33.73 16.16
C LEU A 380 4.91 35.12 15.64
N ARG A 381 3.70 35.24 15.07
CA ARG A 381 3.05 36.50 14.74
C ARG A 381 1.88 36.70 15.70
N ASP A 382 1.91 37.79 16.47
CA ASP A 382 0.97 38.06 17.58
C ASP A 382 0.84 36.90 18.60
N GLY A 383 1.93 36.16 18.81
CA GLY A 383 1.99 35.01 19.72
C GLY A 383 1.57 33.67 19.10
N VAL A 384 1.22 33.64 17.81
CA VAL A 384 0.70 32.46 17.10
C VAL A 384 1.67 32.03 15.99
N ALA A 385 1.98 30.74 15.91
CA ALA A 385 2.61 30.11 14.76
C ALA A 385 1.53 29.89 13.69
N GLN A 386 1.60 30.66 12.60
CA GLN A 386 0.56 30.68 11.55
C GLN A 386 0.76 29.52 10.57
N ILE A 387 -0.33 28.89 10.14
CA ILE A 387 -0.33 27.86 9.10
C ILE A 387 -0.49 28.47 7.69
N SER A 388 -0.02 27.76 6.67
CA SER A 388 -0.18 28.07 5.24
C SER A 388 -1.51 27.54 4.67
N ASP A 389 -1.67 27.47 3.34
CA ASP A 389 -2.75 26.69 2.74
C ASP A 389 -2.58 25.16 2.88
N ASP A 390 -1.39 24.65 3.17
CA ASP A 390 -1.08 23.22 3.33
C ASP A 390 -1.95 22.59 4.41
N THR A 391 -1.88 23.10 5.65
CA THR A 391 -2.74 22.61 6.74
C THR A 391 -4.21 22.91 6.46
N GLN A 392 -4.55 24.06 5.86
CA GLN A 392 -5.95 24.35 5.52
C GLN A 392 -6.52 23.28 4.58
N MET A 393 -5.82 22.97 3.49
CA MET A 393 -6.26 21.96 2.55
C MET A 393 -6.21 20.56 3.16
N MET A 394 -5.21 20.23 3.99
CA MET A 394 -5.15 18.97 4.76
C MET A 394 -6.41 18.76 5.61
N LEU A 395 -6.88 19.80 6.31
CA LEU A 395 -8.12 19.75 7.08
C LEU A 395 -9.35 19.53 6.18
N PHE A 396 -9.44 20.19 5.02
CA PHE A 396 -10.53 19.95 4.08
C PHE A 396 -10.46 18.56 3.40
N THR A 397 -9.26 17.99 3.17
CA THR A 397 -9.12 16.57 2.77
C THR A 397 -9.72 15.67 3.84
N LEU A 398 -9.35 15.86 5.11
CA LEU A 398 -9.82 15.03 6.22
C LEU A 398 -11.34 15.14 6.43
N GLU A 399 -11.91 16.35 6.37
CA GLU A 399 -13.37 16.52 6.43
C GLU A 399 -14.08 15.87 5.22
N GLY A 400 -13.50 15.98 4.02
CA GLY A 400 -14.03 15.33 2.81
C GLY A 400 -14.05 13.80 2.93
N LEU A 401 -13.02 13.20 3.53
CA LEU A 401 -12.97 11.77 3.81
C LEU A 401 -14.04 11.35 4.85
N ILE A 402 -14.21 12.11 5.93
CA ILE A 402 -15.29 11.85 6.92
C ILE A 402 -16.66 11.89 6.22
N ARG A 403 -16.93 12.91 5.38
CA ARG A 403 -18.17 13.03 4.62
C ARG A 403 -18.38 11.87 3.64
N ALA A 404 -17.33 11.47 2.90
CA ALA A 404 -17.37 10.31 2.02
C ALA A 404 -17.72 9.01 2.77
N HIS A 405 -17.18 8.81 3.98
CA HIS A 405 -17.52 7.64 4.78
C HIS A 405 -18.96 7.70 5.30
N VAL A 406 -19.44 8.87 5.73
CA VAL A 406 -20.86 9.10 6.08
C VAL A 406 -21.78 8.82 4.87
N ALA A 407 -21.42 9.30 3.67
CA ALA A 407 -22.15 9.06 2.42
C ALA A 407 -22.26 7.56 2.11
N ARG A 408 -21.12 6.86 2.18
CA ARG A 408 -21.00 5.40 2.00
C ARG A 408 -21.89 4.63 2.98
N ARG A 409 -21.96 5.05 4.25
CA ARG A 409 -22.84 4.43 5.27
C ARG A 409 -24.32 4.68 5.01
N ILE A 410 -24.70 5.86 4.51
CA ILE A 410 -26.10 6.20 4.19
C ILE A 410 -26.57 5.47 2.92
N LYS A 411 -25.70 5.38 1.91
CA LYS A 411 -26.01 4.80 0.60
C LYS A 411 -24.79 4.06 0.05
N PRO A 412 -24.64 2.75 0.32
CA PRO A 412 -23.48 1.95 -0.10
C PRO A 412 -23.56 1.60 -1.59
N VAL A 413 -23.36 2.59 -2.46
CA VAL A 413 -23.31 2.44 -3.93
C VAL A 413 -21.94 2.72 -4.52
N ASP A 414 -21.08 3.44 -3.79
CA ASP A 414 -19.72 3.80 -4.22
C ASP A 414 -18.76 3.77 -3.02
N ASN A 415 -17.49 3.47 -3.28
CA ASN A 415 -16.38 3.49 -2.33
C ASN A 415 -15.32 4.56 -2.71
N ASP A 416 -15.61 5.46 -3.65
CA ASP A 416 -14.72 6.56 -4.04
C ASP A 416 -14.92 7.80 -3.14
N PRO A 417 -13.88 8.31 -2.45
CA PRO A 417 -13.97 9.55 -1.68
C PRO A 417 -13.87 10.83 -2.53
N VAL A 418 -13.42 10.74 -3.78
CA VAL A 418 -13.08 11.90 -4.63
C VAL A 418 -14.25 12.89 -4.82
N PRO A 419 -15.53 12.50 -5.00
CA PRO A 419 -16.63 13.45 -5.17
C PRO A 419 -16.89 14.36 -3.96
N GLU A 420 -16.69 13.82 -2.75
CA GLU A 420 -16.90 14.53 -1.47
C GLU A 420 -15.67 15.35 -1.08
N VAL A 421 -14.47 14.85 -1.36
CA VAL A 421 -13.24 15.63 -1.23
C VAL A 421 -13.23 16.80 -2.23
N GLN A 422 -13.76 16.62 -3.45
CA GLN A 422 -13.98 17.73 -4.38
C GLN A 422 -14.96 18.79 -3.83
N HIS A 423 -16.04 18.36 -3.18
CA HIS A 423 -16.97 19.28 -2.51
C HIS A 423 -16.30 20.03 -1.35
N ALA A 424 -15.48 19.34 -0.55
CA ALA A 424 -14.69 19.93 0.50
C ALA A 424 -13.67 20.95 -0.04
N TYR A 425 -13.00 20.67 -1.16
CA TYR A 425 -12.10 21.63 -1.80
C TYR A 425 -12.83 22.85 -2.38
N GLN A 426 -14.06 22.73 -2.90
CA GLN A 426 -14.84 23.93 -3.26
C GLN A 426 -15.22 24.78 -2.03
N ARG A 427 -15.42 24.13 -0.87
CA ARG A 427 -15.65 24.83 0.41
C ARG A 427 -14.38 25.50 0.93
N TRP A 428 -13.19 24.90 0.77
CA TRP A 428 -11.91 25.59 0.97
C TRP A 428 -11.72 26.77 0.02
N PHE A 429 -11.99 26.59 -1.28
CA PHE A 429 -11.84 27.64 -2.29
C PHE A 429 -12.72 28.86 -1.98
N HIS A 430 -13.89 28.66 -1.37
CA HIS A 430 -14.72 29.73 -0.82
C HIS A 430 -14.03 30.52 0.30
N THR A 431 -13.31 29.87 1.22
CA THR A 431 -12.60 30.59 2.29
C THR A 431 -11.46 31.45 1.76
N GLN A 432 -10.91 31.12 0.59
CA GLN A 432 -9.91 31.91 -0.15
C GLN A 432 -10.53 33.15 -0.87
N ASN A 433 -11.41 33.86 -0.18
CA ASN A 433 -12.10 35.09 -0.62
C ASN A 433 -12.95 34.96 -1.90
N GLN A 434 -13.40 33.74 -2.25
CA GLN A 434 -14.26 33.52 -3.41
C GLN A 434 -15.74 33.45 -2.99
N PRO A 435 -16.69 34.18 -3.60
CA PRO A 435 -18.11 34.07 -3.24
C PRO A 435 -18.62 32.63 -3.44
N TRP A 436 -19.39 32.06 -2.50
CA TRP A 436 -19.88 30.67 -2.61
C TRP A 436 -20.67 30.39 -3.88
N SER A 437 -21.42 31.38 -4.40
CA SER A 437 -22.12 31.30 -5.68
C SER A 437 -21.20 31.11 -6.91
N GLN A 438 -19.90 31.40 -6.75
CA GLN A 438 -18.86 31.12 -7.74
C GLN A 438 -18.05 29.88 -7.32
N ALA A 439 -17.55 29.84 -6.09
CA ALA A 439 -16.69 28.76 -5.59
C ALA A 439 -17.39 27.40 -5.55
N GLY A 440 -18.62 27.34 -5.04
CA GLY A 440 -19.39 26.10 -4.97
C GLY A 440 -19.89 25.60 -6.32
N GLY A 441 -19.87 26.43 -7.38
CA GLY A 441 -20.27 26.07 -8.75
C GLY A 441 -21.56 25.23 -8.81
N PRO A 442 -21.50 23.93 -9.15
CA PRO A 442 -22.66 23.04 -9.18
C PRO A 442 -23.29 22.79 -7.80
N TYR A 443 -22.49 22.71 -6.72
CA TYR A 443 -22.96 22.50 -5.36
C TYR A 443 -23.82 23.68 -4.88
N ALA A 444 -23.41 24.91 -5.23
CA ALA A 444 -24.10 26.15 -4.87
C ALA A 444 -25.51 26.26 -5.48
N GLN A 445 -25.84 25.46 -6.50
CA GLN A 445 -27.19 25.41 -7.09
C GLN A 445 -28.19 24.65 -6.21
N ARG A 446 -27.72 23.74 -5.34
CA ARG A 446 -28.58 22.98 -4.41
C ARG A 446 -28.44 23.46 -2.96
N ILE A 447 -27.25 23.89 -2.55
CA ILE A 447 -26.98 24.43 -1.21
C ILE A 447 -26.60 25.92 -1.33
N PRO A 448 -27.50 26.87 -1.00
CA PRO A 448 -27.25 28.31 -1.19
C PRO A 448 -26.11 28.91 -0.33
N GLN A 449 -25.60 28.15 0.64
CA GLN A 449 -24.47 28.48 1.52
C GLN A 449 -23.67 27.18 1.76
N PRO A 450 -22.36 27.23 2.00
CA PRO A 450 -21.57 26.04 2.33
C PRO A 450 -21.94 25.50 3.72
N ASP A 451 -21.82 24.19 3.93
CA ASP A 451 -22.37 23.51 5.10
C ASP A 451 -21.33 22.73 5.94
N GLY A 452 -21.82 22.10 7.01
CA GLY A 452 -21.05 21.33 8.00
C GLY A 452 -20.11 22.16 8.88
N TRP A 453 -19.32 21.48 9.70
CA TRP A 453 -18.64 22.12 10.82
C TRP A 453 -17.37 22.89 10.44
N LEU A 454 -16.50 22.35 9.58
CA LEU A 454 -15.16 22.94 9.37
C LEU A 454 -15.24 24.37 8.84
N ILE A 455 -16.17 24.63 7.90
CA ILE A 455 -16.39 25.94 7.29
C ILE A 455 -16.89 27.02 8.27
N THR A 456 -17.29 26.66 9.49
CA THR A 456 -17.70 27.62 10.52
C THR A 456 -16.53 28.25 11.27
N ASN A 457 -15.31 27.75 11.10
CA ASN A 457 -14.10 28.26 11.77
C ASN A 457 -13.54 29.49 11.02
N PRO A 458 -13.65 30.72 11.57
CA PRO A 458 -13.35 31.93 10.82
C PRO A 458 -11.87 32.11 10.46
N GLN A 459 -10.95 31.46 11.17
CA GLN A 459 -9.50 31.52 10.88
C GLN A 459 -9.15 30.89 9.52
N LEU A 460 -9.95 29.94 9.02
CA LEU A 460 -9.76 29.34 7.69
C LEU A 460 -10.05 30.30 6.53
N PHE A 461 -10.64 31.47 6.79
CA PHE A 461 -10.87 32.55 5.81
C PHE A 461 -9.68 33.50 5.68
N ALA A 462 -8.59 33.28 6.42
CA ALA A 462 -7.31 33.91 6.12
C ALA A 462 -6.74 33.29 4.84
N ALA A 463 -6.52 34.10 3.80
CA ALA A 463 -5.84 33.65 2.59
C ALA A 463 -4.34 33.56 2.85
N ARG A 464 -3.81 32.33 2.88
CA ARG A 464 -2.43 32.00 3.24
C ARG A 464 -1.63 31.55 2.01
N ALA A 465 -1.27 32.52 1.15
CA ALA A 465 -0.45 32.30 -0.05
C ALA A 465 -0.89 31.20 -1.06
N PRO A 466 -2.19 30.86 -1.24
CA PRO A 466 -2.59 29.62 -1.89
C PRO A 466 -2.08 29.41 -3.31
N GLY A 467 -1.56 28.20 -3.57
CA GLY A 467 -0.95 27.81 -4.83
C GLY A 467 -1.85 28.03 -6.06
N SER A 468 -1.32 28.69 -7.09
CA SER A 468 -2.10 29.08 -8.29
C SER A 468 -2.70 27.89 -9.07
N THR A 469 -2.05 26.72 -9.01
CA THR A 469 -2.59 25.47 -9.57
C THR A 469 -3.90 25.08 -8.87
N CYS A 470 -3.93 25.03 -7.54
CA CYS A 470 -5.13 24.71 -6.77
C CYS A 470 -6.25 25.71 -7.07
N MET A 471 -5.95 27.01 -7.02
CA MET A 471 -6.93 28.07 -7.29
C MET A 471 -7.53 27.98 -8.71
N SER A 472 -6.71 27.71 -9.73
CA SER A 472 -7.20 27.59 -11.12
C SER A 472 -7.99 26.31 -11.36
N ALA A 473 -7.57 25.17 -10.80
CA ALA A 473 -8.27 23.90 -10.94
C ALA A 473 -9.67 23.93 -10.30
N LEU A 474 -9.79 24.47 -9.08
CA LEU A 474 -11.07 24.56 -8.37
C LEU A 474 -12.00 25.60 -9.01
N ALA A 475 -11.46 26.68 -9.59
CA ALA A 475 -12.22 27.60 -10.43
C ALA A 475 -12.74 26.94 -11.73
N GLN A 476 -11.91 26.11 -12.38
CA GLN A 476 -12.30 25.36 -13.58
C GLN A 476 -13.37 24.32 -13.27
N PHE A 477 -13.25 23.58 -12.16
CA PHE A 477 -14.31 22.67 -11.70
C PHE A 477 -15.62 23.43 -11.48
N ALA A 478 -15.58 24.56 -10.78
CA ALA A 478 -16.79 25.35 -10.49
C ALA A 478 -17.53 25.81 -11.75
N GLN A 479 -16.79 26.15 -12.81
CA GLN A 479 -17.34 26.63 -14.09
C GLN A 479 -17.81 25.49 -15.01
N THR A 480 -17.12 24.34 -15.01
CA THR A 480 -17.30 23.27 -16.01
C THR A 480 -17.99 22.03 -15.47
N HIS A 481 -18.02 21.83 -14.16
CA HIS A 481 -18.47 20.61 -13.47
C HIS A 481 -17.69 19.34 -13.89
N GLN A 482 -16.50 19.48 -14.47
CA GLN A 482 -15.65 18.35 -14.85
C GLN A 482 -14.68 18.01 -13.72
N HIS A 483 -14.84 16.80 -13.15
CA HIS A 483 -13.86 16.24 -12.23
C HIS A 483 -12.56 15.90 -12.97
N ALA A 484 -11.43 16.34 -12.45
CA ALA A 484 -10.12 15.89 -12.93
C ALA A 484 -9.77 14.52 -12.36
N SER A 485 -8.97 13.75 -13.10
CA SER A 485 -8.46 12.45 -12.67
C SER A 485 -7.13 12.15 -13.38
N PRO A 486 -6.41 11.07 -13.02
CA PRO A 486 -5.20 10.66 -13.74
C PRO A 486 -5.43 10.41 -15.25
N GLN A 487 -6.68 10.08 -15.63
CA GLN A 487 -7.11 9.88 -17.01
C GLN A 487 -7.67 11.17 -17.64
N HIS A 488 -8.37 12.02 -16.87
CA HIS A 488 -8.88 13.31 -17.33
C HIS A 488 -8.04 14.45 -16.77
N ARG A 489 -6.91 14.73 -17.42
CA ARG A 489 -5.98 15.79 -17.04
C ARG A 489 -6.54 17.17 -17.36
N ILE A 490 -6.54 18.07 -16.38
CA ILE A 490 -6.95 19.48 -16.56
C ILE A 490 -5.76 20.44 -16.66
N ASN A 491 -4.57 19.99 -16.29
CA ASN A 491 -3.30 20.71 -16.41
C ASN A 491 -2.14 19.71 -16.54
N ASP A 492 -0.89 20.18 -16.38
CA ASP A 492 0.32 19.36 -16.30
C ASP A 492 1.18 19.77 -15.10
N SER A 493 0.53 20.19 -14.00
CA SER A 493 1.24 20.70 -12.82
C SER A 493 1.83 19.59 -11.98
N LYS A 494 3.13 19.72 -11.67
CA LYS A 494 3.88 18.87 -10.73
C LYS A 494 3.85 19.36 -9.28
N GLY A 495 3.25 20.51 -8.99
CA GLY A 495 3.34 21.18 -7.70
C GLY A 495 3.07 20.30 -6.47
N CYS A 496 3.72 20.64 -5.35
CA CYS A 496 3.57 20.02 -4.03
C CYS A 496 2.11 19.95 -3.52
N GLY A 497 1.21 20.79 -4.05
CA GLY A 497 -0.21 20.88 -3.71
C GLY A 497 -1.05 19.59 -3.86
N GLY A 498 -0.50 18.51 -4.41
CA GLY A 498 -1.07 17.17 -4.27
C GLY A 498 -0.70 16.49 -2.95
N VAL A 499 0.60 16.46 -2.63
CA VAL A 499 1.17 15.67 -1.52
C VAL A 499 1.01 16.31 -0.15
N MET A 500 1.10 17.65 -0.04
CA MET A 500 1.07 18.39 1.25
C MET A 500 -0.18 18.13 2.11
N ARG A 501 -1.24 17.61 1.51
CA ARG A 501 -2.55 17.35 2.12
C ARG A 501 -3.02 15.90 2.00
N ALA A 502 -2.11 14.97 1.67
CA ALA A 502 -2.44 13.58 1.36
C ALA A 502 -2.40 12.63 2.57
N ALA A 503 -1.64 12.96 3.63
CA ALA A 503 -1.55 12.15 4.85
C ALA A 503 -2.91 11.78 5.49
N PRO A 504 -3.96 12.65 5.49
CA PRO A 504 -5.30 12.28 5.97
C PRO A 504 -5.92 11.04 5.30
N VAL A 505 -5.53 10.71 4.06
CA VAL A 505 -6.06 9.57 3.31
C VAL A 505 -5.64 8.22 3.94
N ALA A 506 -4.64 8.22 4.83
CA ALA A 506 -4.14 7.05 5.56
C ALA A 506 -5.18 6.29 6.41
N VAL A 507 -6.33 6.91 6.72
CA VAL A 507 -7.46 6.27 7.44
C VAL A 507 -8.60 5.81 6.53
N TRP A 508 -8.54 6.05 5.21
CA TRP A 508 -9.65 5.76 4.29
C TRP A 508 -10.01 4.27 4.18
N SER A 509 -8.99 3.41 4.20
CA SER A 509 -9.14 1.95 4.12
C SER A 509 -8.09 1.25 5.00
N HIS A 510 -8.25 -0.07 5.17
CA HIS A 510 -7.24 -0.97 5.72
C HIS A 510 -6.34 -1.56 4.63
N ASP A 511 -6.74 -1.47 3.35
CA ASP A 511 -5.91 -1.86 2.20
C ASP A 511 -5.06 -0.66 1.76
N PRO A 512 -3.71 -0.74 1.83
CA PRO A 512 -2.84 0.34 1.39
C PRO A 512 -2.94 0.63 -0.11
N ALA A 513 -3.37 -0.33 -0.94
CA ALA A 513 -3.61 -0.09 -2.37
C ALA A 513 -4.83 0.81 -2.60
N GLU A 514 -5.88 0.68 -1.77
CA GLU A 514 -7.04 1.58 -1.81
C GLU A 514 -6.70 2.98 -1.28
N VAL A 515 -5.84 3.07 -0.26
CA VAL A 515 -5.30 4.35 0.24
C VAL A 515 -4.45 5.04 -0.84
N PHE A 516 -3.55 4.32 -1.51
CA PHE A 516 -2.77 4.88 -2.62
C PHE A 516 -3.69 5.39 -3.74
N TYR A 517 -4.69 4.60 -4.14
CA TYR A 517 -5.65 4.98 -5.17
C TYR A 517 -6.46 6.24 -4.79
N ALA A 518 -6.99 6.30 -3.56
CA ALA A 518 -7.72 7.46 -3.07
C ALA A 518 -6.84 8.72 -2.98
N ALA A 519 -5.58 8.59 -2.56
CA ALA A 519 -4.64 9.70 -2.48
C ALA A 519 -4.27 10.23 -3.88
N VAL A 520 -4.04 9.33 -4.84
CA VAL A 520 -3.87 9.70 -6.25
C VAL A 520 -5.11 10.42 -6.80
N GLY A 521 -6.31 9.89 -6.56
CA GLY A 521 -7.56 10.49 -7.03
C GLY A 521 -7.80 11.89 -6.46
N THR A 522 -7.62 12.06 -5.15
CA THR A 522 -7.83 13.33 -4.45
C THR A 522 -6.77 14.39 -4.79
N ALA A 523 -5.52 14.00 -5.07
CA ALA A 523 -4.50 14.92 -5.57
C ALA A 523 -4.76 15.34 -7.04
N ALA A 524 -5.15 14.37 -7.88
CA ALA A 524 -5.43 14.58 -9.31
C ALA A 524 -6.56 15.59 -9.59
N LEU A 525 -7.45 15.85 -8.61
CA LEU A 525 -8.43 16.93 -8.62
C LEU A 525 -7.83 18.32 -8.91
N THR A 526 -6.53 18.50 -8.68
CA THR A 526 -5.82 19.76 -8.93
C THR A 526 -4.48 19.60 -9.64
N HIS A 527 -3.76 18.50 -9.44
CA HIS A 527 -2.42 18.27 -9.96
C HIS A 527 -2.44 17.06 -10.90
N SER A 528 -2.53 17.31 -12.21
CA SER A 528 -2.76 16.26 -13.21
C SER A 528 -1.47 15.62 -13.77
N HIS A 529 -0.28 16.09 -13.39
CA HIS A 529 0.98 15.40 -13.73
C HIS A 529 1.24 14.21 -12.78
N PRO A 530 1.76 13.06 -13.26
CA PRO A 530 2.08 11.89 -12.43
C PRO A 530 2.78 12.22 -11.12
N SER A 531 3.91 12.92 -11.15
CA SER A 531 4.70 13.27 -9.95
C SER A 531 3.95 14.17 -8.95
N GLY A 532 2.94 14.94 -9.40
CA GLY A 532 2.07 15.72 -8.53
C GLY A 532 0.99 14.90 -7.81
N TYR A 533 0.60 13.72 -8.32
CA TYR A 533 -0.40 12.84 -7.67
C TYR A 533 0.17 11.53 -7.12
N LEU A 534 1.30 11.03 -7.62
CA LEU A 534 1.95 9.81 -7.14
C LEU A 534 2.71 10.04 -5.83
N SER A 535 3.28 11.23 -5.63
CA SER A 535 3.81 11.71 -4.35
C SER A 535 2.77 11.60 -3.22
N ALA A 536 1.54 12.06 -3.49
CA ALA A 536 0.41 11.93 -2.57
C ALA A 536 0.10 10.45 -2.22
N GLY A 537 0.09 9.56 -3.23
CA GLY A 537 -0.06 8.12 -3.04
C GLY A 537 1.00 7.51 -2.12
N VAL A 538 2.26 7.88 -2.32
CA VAL A 538 3.39 7.38 -1.51
C VAL A 538 3.30 7.89 -0.08
N LEU A 539 3.06 9.19 0.15
CA LEU A 539 2.90 9.74 1.51
C LEU A 539 1.74 9.08 2.26
N ALA A 540 0.58 8.96 1.63
CA ALA A 540 -0.61 8.38 2.28
C ALA A 540 -0.39 6.92 2.70
N VAL A 541 0.35 6.15 1.90
CA VAL A 541 0.73 4.77 2.28
C VAL A 541 1.76 4.75 3.39
N ILE A 542 2.80 5.60 3.36
CA ILE A 542 3.79 5.66 4.44
C ILE A 542 3.08 5.95 5.77
N VAL A 543 2.22 6.97 5.82
CA VAL A 543 1.45 7.30 7.03
C VAL A 543 0.49 6.15 7.42
N HIS A 544 -0.19 5.51 6.46
CA HIS A 544 -1.06 4.35 6.71
C HIS A 544 -0.34 3.18 7.39
N GLN A 545 0.90 2.90 6.98
CA GLN A 545 1.72 1.85 7.58
C GLN A 545 2.24 2.26 8.96
N LEU A 546 2.75 3.50 9.11
CA LEU A 546 3.25 4.01 10.39
C LEU A 546 2.19 4.02 11.49
N ILE A 547 0.96 4.46 11.21
CA ILE A 547 -0.14 4.43 12.21
C ILE A 547 -0.56 3.00 12.59
N ARG A 548 -0.07 1.98 11.88
CA ARG A 548 -0.27 0.54 12.16
C ARG A 548 1.00 -0.13 12.73
N ASP A 549 1.92 0.67 13.28
CA ASP A 549 3.16 0.24 13.96
C ASP A 549 4.20 -0.45 13.05
N VAL A 550 4.06 -0.30 11.72
CA VAL A 550 5.06 -0.75 10.74
C VAL A 550 6.25 0.22 10.75
N GLN A 551 7.47 -0.32 10.68
CA GLN A 551 8.70 0.47 10.66
C GLN A 551 8.80 1.35 9.40
N LEU A 552 9.50 2.48 9.50
CA LEU A 552 9.51 3.51 8.44
C LEU A 552 10.11 2.98 7.12
N GLU A 553 11.18 2.19 7.17
CA GLU A 553 11.82 1.60 5.99
C GLU A 553 10.89 0.61 5.28
N GLU A 554 10.12 -0.16 6.05
CA GLU A 554 9.13 -1.11 5.54
C GLU A 554 7.89 -0.38 4.98
N ALA A 555 7.46 0.71 5.62
CA ALA A 555 6.42 1.59 5.12
C ALA A 555 6.81 2.20 3.75
N VAL A 556 8.07 2.64 3.60
CA VAL A 556 8.63 3.12 2.33
C VAL A 556 8.69 1.98 1.29
N ARG A 557 9.13 0.78 1.67
CA ARG A 557 9.16 -0.40 0.78
C ARG A 557 7.78 -0.70 0.20
N ILE A 558 6.75 -0.78 1.05
CA ILE A 558 5.36 -1.03 0.63
C ILE A 558 4.84 0.09 -0.28
N ALA A 559 5.11 1.35 0.05
CA ALA A 559 4.70 2.49 -0.77
C ALA A 559 5.39 2.49 -2.15
N ARG A 560 6.67 2.10 -2.20
CA ARG A 560 7.45 1.92 -3.45
C ARG A 560 6.91 0.78 -4.32
N GLU A 561 6.51 -0.34 -3.73
CA GLU A 561 5.87 -1.46 -4.46
C GLU A 561 4.50 -1.11 -5.05
N LEU A 562 3.76 -0.21 -4.41
CA LEU A 562 2.50 0.31 -4.95
C LEU A 562 2.77 1.35 -6.04
N LEU A 563 3.75 2.25 -5.86
CA LEU A 563 4.18 3.24 -6.85
C LEU A 563 4.56 2.60 -8.19
N LEU A 564 5.34 1.51 -8.17
CA LEU A 564 5.78 0.77 -9.37
C LEU A 564 4.62 0.25 -10.26
N ARG A 565 3.39 0.17 -9.73
CA ARG A 565 2.21 -0.28 -10.47
C ARG A 565 1.57 0.82 -11.34
N TRP A 566 2.02 2.07 -11.20
CA TRP A 566 1.45 3.22 -11.91
C TRP A 566 2.31 3.64 -13.11
N ARG A 567 1.67 4.16 -14.17
CA ARG A 567 2.36 4.76 -15.31
C ARG A 567 2.87 6.15 -14.95
N GLY A 568 4.11 6.49 -15.34
CA GLY A 568 4.71 7.78 -15.01
C GLY A 568 5.32 7.83 -13.60
N HIS A 569 5.61 6.66 -13.02
CA HIS A 569 6.21 6.54 -11.70
C HIS A 569 7.72 6.82 -11.69
N GLU A 570 8.36 6.82 -12.85
CA GLU A 570 9.82 6.74 -13.02
C GLU A 570 10.53 7.96 -12.40
N GLU A 571 9.95 9.15 -12.58
CA GLU A 571 10.45 10.39 -11.97
C GLU A 571 10.31 10.37 -10.44
N GLN A 572 9.11 10.05 -9.94
CA GLN A 572 8.83 9.94 -8.50
C GLN A 572 9.72 8.89 -7.82
N LEU A 573 9.93 7.74 -8.47
CA LEU A 573 10.77 6.66 -7.99
C LEU A 573 12.24 7.12 -7.88
N ALA A 574 12.75 7.81 -8.90
CA ALA A 574 14.13 8.30 -8.92
C ALA A 574 14.40 9.40 -7.87
N VAL A 575 13.41 10.18 -7.45
CA VAL A 575 13.59 11.12 -6.31
C VAL A 575 13.42 10.41 -4.97
N LEU A 576 12.48 9.46 -4.87
CA LEU A 576 12.26 8.64 -3.67
C LEU A 576 13.49 7.81 -3.30
N ASP A 577 14.09 7.11 -4.27
CA ASP A 577 15.28 6.30 -4.06
C ASP A 577 16.48 7.18 -3.64
N ARG A 578 16.66 8.37 -4.25
CA ARG A 578 17.67 9.35 -3.82
C ARG A 578 17.49 9.83 -2.38
N ALA A 579 16.26 10.00 -1.90
CA ALA A 579 16.01 10.38 -0.50
C ALA A 579 16.45 9.29 0.49
N VAL A 580 16.14 8.03 0.16
CA VAL A 580 16.54 6.85 0.95
C VAL A 580 18.07 6.65 0.92
N GLU A 581 18.71 6.89 -0.21
CA GLU A 581 20.18 6.87 -0.34
C GLU A 581 20.86 8.00 0.45
N LEU A 582 20.32 9.22 0.40
CA LEU A 582 20.86 10.36 1.15
C LEU A 582 20.73 10.16 2.66
N ALA A 583 19.62 9.58 3.13
CA ALA A 583 19.39 9.31 4.55
C ALA A 583 20.45 8.39 5.19
N GLN A 584 21.09 7.51 4.41
CA GLN A 584 22.19 6.66 4.88
C GLN A 584 23.44 7.46 5.32
N GLN A 585 23.51 8.75 4.97
CA GLN A 585 24.58 9.67 5.38
C GLN A 585 24.22 10.44 6.68
N GLY A 586 23.00 10.28 7.20
CA GLY A 586 22.47 11.08 8.31
C GLY A 586 22.14 12.52 7.91
N PRO A 587 22.09 13.46 8.87
CA PRO A 587 21.84 14.87 8.60
C PRO A 587 22.98 15.51 7.77
N VAL A 588 22.64 16.03 6.58
CA VAL A 588 23.59 16.72 5.69
C VAL A 588 23.35 18.23 5.68
N ALA A 589 24.28 18.97 5.07
CA ALA A 589 24.12 20.41 4.89
C ALA A 589 22.93 20.75 3.95
N PRO A 590 22.19 21.85 4.19
CA PRO A 590 21.06 22.29 3.36
C PRO A 590 21.34 22.39 1.86
N GLU A 591 22.57 22.75 1.49
CA GLU A 591 23.05 22.81 0.12
C GLU A 591 23.06 21.43 -0.55
N VAL A 592 23.40 20.37 0.20
CA VAL A 592 23.39 18.98 -0.29
C VAL A 592 21.95 18.50 -0.47
N ILE A 593 21.04 18.87 0.44
CA ILE A 593 19.60 18.61 0.27
C ILE A 593 19.11 19.24 -1.04
N LYS A 594 19.43 20.53 -1.25
CA LYS A 594 19.08 21.27 -2.47
C LYS A 594 19.61 20.61 -3.75
N ASP A 595 20.89 20.30 -3.77
CA ASP A 595 21.57 19.78 -4.97
C ASP A 595 21.18 18.31 -5.27
N THR A 596 20.77 17.54 -4.25
CA THR A 596 20.44 16.11 -4.37
C THR A 596 18.94 15.85 -4.56
N LEU A 597 18.08 16.55 -3.82
CA LEU A 597 16.63 16.29 -3.73
C LEU A 597 15.76 17.44 -4.28
N GLY A 598 16.35 18.60 -4.57
CA GLY A 598 15.64 19.76 -5.09
C GLY A 598 15.23 20.77 -4.02
N GLN A 599 14.25 21.63 -4.32
CA GLN A 599 13.84 22.75 -3.47
C GLN A 599 12.43 22.60 -2.90
N GLY A 600 11.71 21.52 -3.22
CA GLY A 600 10.41 21.17 -2.65
C GLY A 600 9.20 21.57 -3.49
N TRP A 601 9.35 22.52 -4.43
CA TRP A 601 8.27 23.12 -5.23
C TRP A 601 7.38 22.15 -6.03
N VAL A 602 7.81 20.90 -6.20
CA VAL A 602 7.09 19.84 -6.90
C VAL A 602 6.94 18.61 -5.99
N GLY A 603 5.85 17.87 -6.15
CA GLY A 603 5.44 16.83 -5.19
C GLY A 603 6.47 15.74 -4.97
N GLU A 604 7.26 15.39 -6.00
CA GLU A 604 8.34 14.44 -5.89
C GLU A 604 9.52 14.94 -5.03
N GLU A 605 9.80 16.26 -5.06
CA GLU A 605 10.84 16.90 -4.23
C GLU A 605 10.33 17.12 -2.79
N ALA A 606 9.10 17.64 -2.62
CA ALA A 606 8.49 17.84 -1.31
C ALA A 606 8.46 16.54 -0.48
N LEU A 607 8.01 15.46 -1.13
CA LEU A 607 8.01 14.12 -0.54
C LEU A 607 9.42 13.65 -0.17
N ALA A 608 10.37 13.81 -1.09
CA ALA A 608 11.73 13.33 -0.91
C ALA A 608 12.44 14.03 0.25
N ILE A 609 12.34 15.36 0.36
CA ILE A 609 12.97 16.14 1.44
C ILE A 609 12.32 15.80 2.79
N GLY A 610 10.98 15.75 2.86
CA GLY A 610 10.28 15.46 4.11
C GLY A 610 10.51 14.03 4.62
N LEU A 611 10.58 13.05 3.71
CA LEU A 611 10.95 11.67 4.03
C LEU A 611 12.43 11.55 4.41
N TYR A 612 13.33 12.19 3.66
CA TYR A 612 14.76 12.21 3.99
C TYR A 612 14.98 12.70 5.43
N ALA A 613 14.37 13.81 5.81
CA ALA A 613 14.54 14.38 7.14
C ALA A 613 14.01 13.45 8.26
N ALA A 614 12.92 12.72 8.00
CA ALA A 614 12.36 11.73 8.93
C ALA A 614 13.19 10.42 9.00
N LEU A 615 13.89 10.03 7.93
CA LEU A 615 14.81 8.88 7.93
C LEU A 615 16.19 9.22 8.52
N ALA A 616 16.63 10.49 8.39
CA ALA A 616 17.97 10.93 8.78
C ALA A 616 18.09 11.37 10.26
N THR A 617 17.00 11.32 11.04
CA THR A 617 16.98 11.81 12.43
C THR A 617 16.18 10.88 13.35
N ASP A 618 16.58 10.81 14.62
CA ASP A 618 15.96 9.91 15.61
C ASP A 618 14.76 10.53 16.36
N ASN A 619 14.42 11.81 16.10
CA ASN A 619 13.37 12.51 16.81
C ASN A 619 12.64 13.57 15.98
N LEU A 620 11.37 13.77 16.32
CA LEU A 620 10.43 14.67 15.63
C LEU A 620 10.91 16.12 15.55
N ARG A 621 11.56 16.66 16.60
CA ARG A 621 12.02 18.05 16.62
C ARG A 621 13.08 18.27 15.55
N ASP A 622 14.10 17.42 15.54
CA ASP A 622 15.22 17.55 14.61
C ASP A 622 14.81 17.18 13.17
N ALA A 623 13.89 16.22 13.00
CA ALA A 623 13.25 15.93 11.71
C ALA A 623 12.60 17.18 11.11
N LEU A 624 11.74 17.87 11.88
CA LEU A 624 11.08 19.09 11.44
C LEU A 624 12.09 20.21 11.12
N LEU A 625 13.10 20.43 11.97
CA LEU A 625 14.10 21.46 11.72
C LEU A 625 14.95 21.15 10.48
N LEU A 626 15.31 19.89 10.23
CA LEU A 626 16.04 19.47 9.03
C LEU A 626 15.18 19.61 7.77
N ALA A 627 13.88 19.33 7.88
CA ALA A 627 12.92 19.43 6.77
C ALA A 627 12.65 20.86 6.32
N VAL A 628 12.64 21.86 7.23
CA VAL A 628 12.35 23.25 6.86
C VAL A 628 13.60 24.09 6.54
N ASN A 629 14.78 23.71 7.04
CA ASN A 629 16.02 24.48 6.84
C ASN A 629 16.75 24.13 5.52
N HIS A 630 16.05 24.17 4.39
CA HIS A 630 16.66 24.17 3.05
C HIS A 630 16.27 25.43 2.28
N SER A 631 16.72 25.55 1.02
CA SER A 631 16.23 26.63 0.15
C SER A 631 14.93 26.21 -0.51
N GLY A 632 13.91 27.07 -0.50
CA GLY A 632 12.68 26.90 -1.29
C GLY A 632 11.41 26.74 -0.48
N ASP A 633 10.72 25.63 -0.72
CA ASP A 633 9.31 25.34 -0.36
C ASP A 633 9.22 24.71 1.04
N SER A 634 9.55 25.50 2.06
CA SER A 634 9.90 25.02 3.40
C SER A 634 8.71 24.54 4.24
N ASP A 635 7.51 25.08 4.01
CA ASP A 635 6.25 24.62 4.63
C ASP A 635 5.81 23.28 4.06
N SER A 636 5.83 23.14 2.74
CA SER A 636 5.39 21.91 2.07
C SER A 636 6.31 20.71 2.35
N THR A 637 7.61 20.91 2.53
CA THR A 637 8.53 19.88 3.07
C THR A 637 8.33 19.65 4.57
N GLY A 638 8.07 20.73 5.32
CA GLY A 638 7.76 20.70 6.74
C GLY A 638 6.53 19.86 7.08
N ILE A 639 5.40 20.07 6.39
CA ILE A 639 4.15 19.32 6.64
C ILE A 639 4.28 17.84 6.27
N VAL A 640 4.95 17.53 5.15
CA VAL A 640 5.25 16.15 4.76
C VAL A 640 6.10 15.46 5.82
N CYS A 641 7.19 16.10 6.26
CA CYS A 641 8.04 15.55 7.32
C CYS A 641 7.25 15.36 8.62
N GLY A 642 6.48 16.37 9.03
CA GLY A 642 5.63 16.32 10.21
C GLY A 642 4.58 15.21 10.15
N ASN A 643 3.96 14.98 8.99
CA ASN A 643 3.02 13.87 8.84
C ASN A 643 3.70 12.50 9.04
N ILE A 644 4.94 12.33 8.54
CA ILE A 644 5.72 11.08 8.67
C ILE A 644 6.24 10.93 10.12
N ALA A 645 7.02 11.89 10.60
CA ALA A 645 7.64 11.88 11.94
C ALA A 645 6.58 11.89 13.06
N GLY A 646 5.46 12.59 12.87
CA GLY A 646 4.32 12.58 13.79
C GLY A 646 3.63 11.21 13.86
N ALA A 647 3.51 10.49 12.74
CA ALA A 647 3.02 9.12 12.74
C ALA A 647 4.01 8.13 13.39
N LEU A 648 5.31 8.39 13.25
CA LEU A 648 6.38 7.58 13.83
C LEU A 648 6.52 7.76 15.36
N HIS A 649 6.46 8.99 15.86
CA HIS A 649 6.74 9.32 17.28
C HIS A 649 5.50 9.67 18.12
N GLY A 650 4.34 9.93 17.51
CA GLY A 650 3.10 10.28 18.19
C GLY A 650 2.99 11.76 18.62
N ALA A 651 1.78 12.22 18.95
CA ALA A 651 1.51 13.62 19.29
C ALA A 651 2.31 14.15 20.48
N ARG A 652 2.58 13.32 21.49
CA ARG A 652 3.40 13.67 22.67
C ARG A 652 4.86 13.97 22.35
N ALA A 653 5.37 13.58 21.18
CA ALA A 653 6.71 13.92 20.72
C ALA A 653 6.80 15.32 20.11
N VAL A 654 5.67 15.97 19.80
CA VAL A 654 5.64 17.36 19.35
C VAL A 654 6.02 18.28 20.52
N PRO A 655 7.02 19.17 20.37
CA PRO A 655 7.44 20.07 21.44
C PRO A 655 6.25 20.87 22.01
N PRO A 656 5.95 20.77 23.32
CA PRO A 656 4.77 21.41 23.91
C PRO A 656 4.73 22.92 23.72
N GLU A 657 5.89 23.57 23.64
CA GLU A 657 6.01 25.01 23.39
C GLU A 657 5.64 25.40 21.94
N TRP A 658 5.91 24.53 20.97
CA TRP A 658 5.49 24.74 19.58
C TRP A 658 3.99 24.47 19.44
N LEU A 659 3.53 23.32 19.94
CA LEU A 659 2.12 22.94 19.90
C LEU A 659 1.22 23.92 20.67
N GLY A 660 1.72 24.53 21.76
CA GLY A 660 1.00 25.54 22.54
C GLY A 660 0.80 26.88 21.83
N SER A 661 1.49 27.14 20.71
CA SER A 661 1.39 28.37 19.91
C SER A 661 0.79 28.15 18.51
N LEU A 662 0.49 26.90 18.15
CA LEU A 662 0.00 26.51 16.82
C LEU A 662 -1.39 27.08 16.51
N GLU A 663 -1.53 27.76 15.37
CA GLU A 663 -2.83 28.18 14.83
C GLU A 663 -3.76 26.97 14.60
N LEU A 664 -5.04 27.10 14.95
CA LEU A 664 -6.07 26.08 14.73
C LEU A 664 -5.82 24.70 15.40
N ARG A 665 -4.91 24.59 16.37
CA ARG A 665 -4.64 23.36 17.14
C ARG A 665 -5.92 22.61 17.56
N GLU A 666 -6.86 23.28 18.25
CA GLU A 666 -8.09 22.64 18.72
C GLU A 666 -8.95 22.10 17.57
N VAL A 667 -8.95 22.75 16.41
CA VAL A 667 -9.67 22.30 15.21
C VAL A 667 -8.98 21.08 14.59
N ILE A 668 -7.65 21.04 14.57
CA ILE A 668 -6.85 19.89 14.10
C ILE A 668 -7.08 18.68 15.03
N GLU A 669 -6.93 18.85 16.35
CA GLU A 669 -7.17 17.80 17.36
C GLU A 669 -8.60 17.25 17.26
N THR A 670 -9.59 18.15 17.15
CA THR A 670 -11.00 17.78 17.03
C THR A 670 -11.26 17.01 15.73
N LEU A 671 -10.79 17.48 14.58
CA LEU A 671 -11.06 16.82 13.30
C LEU A 671 -10.34 15.47 13.18
N ALA A 672 -9.12 15.35 13.72
CA ALA A 672 -8.39 14.09 13.79
C ALA A 672 -9.10 13.08 14.71
N GLY A 673 -9.59 13.53 15.87
CA GLY A 673 -10.41 12.72 16.78
C GLY A 673 -11.73 12.26 16.13
N ASP A 674 -12.40 13.16 15.42
CA ASP A 674 -13.66 12.87 14.74
C ASP A 674 -13.47 11.89 13.56
N ALA A 675 -12.35 11.98 12.82
CA ALA A 675 -11.98 10.98 11.83
C ALA A 675 -11.74 9.60 12.45
N LEU A 676 -10.98 9.53 13.55
CA LEU A 676 -10.74 8.29 14.30
C LEU A 676 -12.00 7.71 14.97
N ALA A 677 -13.09 8.49 15.03
CA ALA A 677 -14.42 7.99 15.39
C ALA A 677 -15.17 7.46 14.16
N GLU A 678 -15.20 8.21 13.05
CA GLU A 678 -15.91 7.83 11.82
C GLU A 678 -15.31 6.61 11.11
N PHE A 679 -13.99 6.44 11.12
CA PHE A 679 -13.30 5.27 10.55
C PHE A 679 -13.10 4.11 11.55
N SER A 680 -13.74 4.18 12.73
CA SER A 680 -13.72 3.07 13.69
C SER A 680 -14.73 1.97 13.32
N PRO A 681 -14.61 0.74 13.86
CA PRO A 681 -15.60 -0.32 13.64
C PRO A 681 -17.02 -0.02 14.16
N GLY A 682 -17.18 1.02 14.98
CA GLY A 682 -18.45 1.46 15.55
C GLY A 682 -18.65 2.98 15.41
N PRO A 683 -18.82 3.49 14.18
CA PRO A 683 -18.82 4.92 13.93
C PRO A 683 -20.08 5.61 14.47
N PRO A 684 -20.03 6.91 14.82
CA PRO A 684 -21.16 7.61 15.39
C PRO A 684 -22.42 7.55 14.50
N THR A 685 -23.58 7.35 15.14
CA THR A 685 -24.89 7.20 14.47
C THR A 685 -25.91 8.26 14.89
N ASP A 686 -25.55 9.17 15.82
CA ASP A 686 -26.42 10.27 16.22
C ASP A 686 -26.67 11.22 15.05
N PRO A 687 -27.92 11.68 14.79
CA PRO A 687 -28.23 12.68 13.77
C PRO A 687 -27.46 14.01 13.88
N ALA A 688 -26.84 14.33 15.03
CA ALA A 688 -25.92 15.45 15.18
C ALA A 688 -24.62 15.24 14.38
N TRP A 689 -24.17 13.99 14.22
CA TRP A 689 -22.98 13.65 13.46
C TRP A 689 -23.15 13.93 11.96
N THR A 690 -24.27 13.48 11.38
CA THR A 690 -24.59 13.76 9.96
C THR A 690 -24.95 15.22 9.69
N ARG A 691 -25.29 16.02 10.72
CA ARG A 691 -25.37 17.48 10.62
C ARG A 691 -24.00 18.17 10.71
N ARG A 692 -23.04 17.58 11.44
CA ARG A 692 -21.65 18.06 11.55
C ARG A 692 -20.87 17.77 10.26
N TYR A 693 -21.10 16.59 9.69
CA TYR A 693 -20.52 16.09 8.44
C TYR A 693 -21.62 15.67 7.46
N PRO A 694 -22.29 16.64 6.81
CA PRO A 694 -23.29 16.33 5.80
C PRO A 694 -22.64 15.78 4.53
N ALA A 695 -23.17 14.64 4.08
CA ALA A 695 -22.89 13.99 2.81
C ALA A 695 -23.68 14.63 1.65
N TRP A 696 -23.17 14.50 0.43
CA TRP A 696 -23.67 15.15 -0.80
C TRP A 696 -24.40 14.21 -1.78
#